data_AF-A0A1G9Y691-F1
#
_entry.id   AF-A0A1G9Y691-F1
#
_cell.length_a   1.000
_cell.length_b   1.000
_cell.length_c   1.000
_cell.angle_alpha   90.00
_cell.angle_beta   90.00
_cell.angle_gamma   90.00
#
_symmetry.space_group_name_H-M   'P 1'
#
loop_
_entity.id
_entity.type
_entity.pdbx_description
1 polymer ?
#
loop_
_entity_poly.entity_id
_entity_poly.type
_entity_poly.pdbx_seq_one_letter_code
_entity_poly.pdbx_strand_id
1 'polypeptide(L)'
;MVSGTDVAGRSAGQRAHRLAKLEALRARGTTAYPYRWPPDATAAGVRAAHADLAPDVRTTDRVRVAGRVELIRRQGWLTFATLRDRTGAIQLYVDSSVLGPDRHAEFDDVDRGDWIGAEGTVMTTRTGELSVCVEDFAVLGKALRAPPPEHAGLTDVETRYRQRYVDLEVNERTRQVFRIRHAAVRAIRRHLEDLDFTEVEGPVLQTIQGGASARPFVTHSNALDLDLYLRIALELHLKRLIVGGLERVFEIGRVFRNEGVDTRHNPEFTLLEAYQAFGDITDMMELTEGLITAAARAALGEDLTVRYSGHTIDLAATPWPRKRFADMIAEATGAPMHPAMPIDDARAVLDRLGIPYEASWGAGRLMKEVYDEKVQHSVVGPVFCVDYPREVSPLARVHRDDPAYVERFELIVAGFELCNAYSEQNDPVEQLAAFEAEARAKSHGDPEAGDVDLDYVRALECGMPCTGGLGIGIDRLVMLLAGVDSIREVILFPTLRPEVPGTGPDGAVRPLVAPTPLPAGSTAGPDGAATADDAGTAVASVVALPSMAPSSGPVPAPPPTARTHAPAVRVLAGLTALSGVLQLLTALPVVHERLVGRGTAFGPLWVPVSGAVASVVVGLLLLLLSDQLARRKALAWRLAVLLFAVGAVAHVVKGPHPVAVALCLALLAGLVRYRSAFRAPADPPSLLRLLRFVPLYLAAVLLFGLAALWAERGRVDPPLTLAGALQTVLAGLVGLDGPYSYGSRFFAAFYPAALLALGVVGLVALAVLLFRPLAAARRPHTEEDWAHAERLVHTYGWDTLAYFALRDDKSFFFSRDGEAFLAYTYIGGYALVSGDPIGARESVPRVLDEFLAMCDERAWAPALLAAREASMPLYASRGFSAFYLGDEAVIDCRRFTLEGPGRKGLRAAVRRVGRTHRFRLVAETDAPPALVDQLNAISARWRGKHPERGFTMSLSQDVRGAGADPGFLLCVAEDAEGRPGGFLRLVPAYGPSFGYTLDLMRHDPDAPNGMTEFLIASTAAALGARGVARLSMNFAMWGRLFADDVPFTPAQRAARWAVGALNPFFQIKSLHDFNAKFDPEWLPRVLAYRHRADLPRVGLRYAGAEGFLALPGLGELLVPKAVGGVPAPSAPERRSAA
;
A
#
# COMPACT_ATOMS: atom_id res chain seq x y z
N MET A 1 42.41 -3.64 13.76
CA MET A 1 41.38 -3.79 12.72
C MET A 1 41.03 -5.27 12.62
N VAL A 2 39.95 -5.69 13.28
CA VAL A 2 39.39 -7.05 13.15
C VAL A 2 38.19 -6.92 12.22
N SER A 3 38.18 -7.66 11.10
CA SER A 3 37.14 -7.61 10.09
C SER A 3 35.80 -8.14 10.63
N GLY A 4 34.70 -7.42 10.38
CA GLY A 4 33.35 -7.73 10.87
C GLY A 4 32.82 -9.13 10.52
N THR A 5 33.40 -9.81 9.53
CA THR A 5 33.05 -11.19 9.15
C THR A 5 33.35 -12.26 10.21
N ASP A 6 34.26 -12.02 11.16
CA ASP A 6 34.65 -12.99 12.20
C ASP A 6 33.78 -12.91 13.47
N VAL A 7 32.91 -11.89 13.59
CA VAL A 7 32.02 -11.69 14.76
C VAL A 7 30.73 -12.52 14.62
N ALA A 8 30.14 -12.56 13.42
CA ALA A 8 28.91 -13.32 13.15
C ALA A 8 29.08 -14.84 13.37
N GLY A 9 30.19 -15.43 12.89
CA GLY A 9 30.49 -16.86 13.05
C GLY A 9 30.72 -17.27 14.51
N ARG A 10 31.37 -16.41 15.31
CA ARG A 10 31.53 -16.61 16.76
C ARG A 10 30.20 -16.47 17.50
N SER A 11 29.32 -15.55 17.09
CA SER A 11 28.01 -15.33 17.74
C SER A 11 27.02 -16.50 17.57
N ALA A 12 27.01 -17.16 16.40
CA ALA A 12 26.16 -18.32 16.13
C ALA A 12 26.61 -19.53 16.96
N GLY A 13 27.92 -19.77 17.07
CA GLY A 13 28.50 -20.78 17.93
C GLY A 13 28.22 -20.53 19.43
N GLN A 14 28.32 -19.28 19.88
CA GLN A 14 28.01 -18.91 21.27
C GLN A 14 26.53 -19.10 21.61
N ARG A 15 25.61 -18.78 20.70
CA ARG A 15 24.17 -19.00 20.93
C ARG A 15 23.84 -20.49 21.01
N ALA A 16 24.40 -21.32 20.12
CA ALA A 16 24.24 -22.76 20.17
C ALA A 16 24.77 -23.36 21.48
N HIS A 17 25.93 -22.89 21.94
CA HIS A 17 26.51 -23.29 23.24
C HIS A 17 25.62 -22.93 24.43
N ARG A 18 25.09 -21.69 24.46
CA ARG A 18 24.18 -21.24 25.52
C ARG A 18 22.83 -21.97 25.49
N LEU A 19 22.35 -22.37 24.31
CA LEU A 19 21.19 -23.23 24.15
C LEU A 19 21.42 -24.64 24.73
N ALA A 20 22.58 -25.25 24.47
CA ALA A 20 22.93 -26.54 25.05
C ALA A 20 22.97 -26.48 26.59
N LYS A 21 23.50 -25.39 27.17
CA LYS A 21 23.45 -25.15 28.61
C LYS A 21 22.03 -24.98 29.15
N LEU A 22 21.14 -24.31 28.40
CA LEU A 22 19.73 -24.19 28.77
C LEU A 22 19.02 -25.56 28.76
N GLU A 23 19.31 -26.40 27.77
CA GLU A 23 18.79 -27.77 27.68
C GLU A 23 19.30 -28.63 28.85
N ALA A 24 20.57 -28.49 29.22
CA ALA A 24 21.14 -29.16 30.40
C ALA A 24 20.46 -28.73 31.71
N LEU A 25 20.20 -27.42 31.90
CA LEU A 25 19.44 -26.93 33.06
C LEU A 25 18.03 -27.53 33.13
N ARG A 26 17.34 -27.62 31.98
CA ARG A 26 16.01 -28.24 31.88
C ARG A 26 16.04 -29.73 32.19
N ALA A 27 17.05 -30.44 31.69
CA ALA A 27 17.21 -31.88 31.95
C ALA A 27 17.45 -32.18 33.44
N ARG A 28 18.06 -31.26 34.19
CA ARG A 28 18.25 -31.35 35.65
C ARG A 28 17.00 -30.94 36.46
N GLY A 29 15.89 -30.57 35.81
CA GLY A 29 14.69 -30.07 36.49
C GLY A 29 14.83 -28.64 37.03
N THR A 30 15.92 -27.94 36.73
CA THR A 30 16.15 -26.56 37.14
C THR A 30 15.39 -25.61 36.22
N THR A 31 14.54 -24.75 36.80
CA THR A 31 13.83 -23.72 36.03
C THR A 31 14.77 -22.56 35.73
N ALA A 32 15.24 -22.45 34.48
CA ALA A 32 16.14 -21.36 34.04
C ALA A 32 15.46 -19.98 33.91
N TYR A 33 14.13 -19.94 34.05
CA TYR A 33 13.28 -18.74 33.97
C TYR A 33 12.18 -18.82 35.05
N PRO A 34 12.52 -18.74 36.35
CA PRO A 34 11.58 -18.84 37.44
C PRO A 34 10.62 -17.63 37.47
N TYR A 35 9.42 -17.83 38.00
CA TYR A 35 8.41 -16.77 38.10
C TYR A 35 8.77 -15.65 39.07
N ARG A 36 9.54 -15.95 40.13
CA ARG A 36 9.87 -14.99 41.19
C ARG A 36 11.18 -15.33 41.90
N TRP A 37 11.90 -14.29 42.27
CA TRP A 37 12.98 -14.30 43.28
C TRP A 37 12.80 -13.08 44.19
N PRO A 38 12.75 -13.23 45.52
CA PRO A 38 12.58 -12.11 46.45
C PRO A 38 13.94 -11.61 47.00
N PRO A 39 14.59 -10.59 46.38
CA PRO A 39 15.76 -9.96 47.00
C PRO A 39 15.34 -9.12 48.22
N ASP A 40 16.20 -9.08 49.25
CA ASP A 40 16.02 -8.25 50.45
C ASP A 40 17.10 -7.16 50.57
N ALA A 41 18.10 -7.15 49.68
CA ALA A 41 19.13 -6.13 49.61
C ALA A 41 19.41 -5.67 48.17
N THR A 42 19.96 -4.46 48.03
CA THR A 42 20.49 -3.94 46.76
C THR A 42 22.01 -3.80 46.86
N ALA A 43 22.72 -3.83 45.73
CA ALA A 43 24.17 -3.72 45.69
C ALA A 43 24.68 -2.45 46.39
N ALA A 44 24.05 -1.29 46.12
CA ALA A 44 24.40 -0.04 46.78
C ALA A 44 24.02 -0.05 48.28
N GLY A 45 22.90 -0.68 48.65
CA GLY A 45 22.48 -0.82 50.04
C GLY A 45 23.48 -1.65 50.86
N VAL A 46 23.96 -2.77 50.31
CA VAL A 46 25.01 -3.59 50.94
C VAL A 46 26.30 -2.78 51.06
N ARG A 47 26.71 -2.06 50.02
CA ARG A 47 27.91 -1.20 50.08
C ARG A 47 27.80 -0.10 51.13
N ALA A 48 26.65 0.55 51.25
CA ALA A 48 26.43 1.61 52.23
C ALA A 48 26.41 1.09 53.67
N ALA A 49 25.76 -0.06 53.92
CA ALA A 49 25.66 -0.64 55.25
C ALA A 49 27.00 -1.18 55.79
N HIS A 50 27.97 -1.47 54.91
CA HIS A 50 29.25 -2.10 55.26
C HIS A 50 30.46 -1.33 54.72
N ALA A 51 30.36 -0.01 54.55
CA ALA A 51 31.41 0.82 53.96
C ALA A 51 32.75 0.75 54.74
N ASP A 52 32.68 0.59 56.07
CA ASP A 52 33.84 0.58 56.97
C ASP A 52 34.33 -0.83 57.35
N LEU A 53 33.86 -1.88 56.64
CA LEU A 53 34.23 -3.25 56.95
C LEU A 53 35.72 -3.49 56.63
N ALA A 54 36.51 -3.89 57.63
CA ALA A 54 37.94 -4.14 57.45
C ALA A 54 38.20 -5.29 56.46
N PRO A 55 39.35 -5.33 55.75
CA PRO A 55 39.69 -6.43 54.84
C PRO A 55 39.73 -7.81 55.50
N ASP A 56 39.38 -8.85 54.74
CA ASP A 56 39.38 -10.27 55.17
C ASP A 56 38.42 -10.57 56.35
N VAL A 57 37.29 -9.86 56.44
CA VAL A 57 36.28 -10.06 57.49
C VAL A 57 35.00 -10.63 56.89
N ARG A 58 34.47 -11.70 57.50
CA ARG A 58 33.13 -12.24 57.21
C ARG A 58 32.16 -11.87 58.32
N THR A 59 31.03 -11.30 57.96
CA THR A 59 29.96 -10.90 58.89
C THR A 59 28.96 -12.05 59.11
N THR A 60 28.01 -11.83 60.02
CA THR A 60 26.81 -12.67 60.17
C THR A 60 25.63 -12.19 59.32
N ASP A 61 25.79 -11.07 58.62
CA ASP A 61 24.71 -10.41 57.90
C ASP A 61 24.45 -11.12 56.58
N ARG A 62 23.29 -11.76 56.50
CA ARG A 62 22.89 -12.59 55.36
C ARG A 62 21.95 -11.79 54.47
N VAL A 63 22.24 -11.81 53.17
CA VAL A 63 21.55 -11.02 52.16
C VAL A 63 21.16 -11.88 50.96
N ARG A 64 20.03 -11.55 50.34
CA ARG A 64 19.57 -12.05 49.04
C ARG A 64 19.63 -10.92 48.04
N VAL A 65 20.55 -11.04 47.10
CA VAL A 65 20.77 -10.08 46.02
C VAL A 65 20.34 -10.72 44.69
N ALA A 66 19.98 -9.89 43.72
CA ALA A 66 19.65 -10.34 42.38
C ALA A 66 20.09 -9.32 41.35
N GLY A 67 20.56 -9.79 40.20
CA GLY A 67 21.07 -8.92 39.17
C GLY A 67 21.59 -9.68 37.96
N ARG A 68 22.25 -8.95 37.08
CA ARG A 68 22.88 -9.49 35.88
C ARG A 68 24.37 -9.73 36.14
N VAL A 69 24.87 -10.86 35.67
CA VAL A 69 26.30 -11.21 35.76
C VAL A 69 27.08 -10.43 34.71
N GLU A 70 27.89 -9.46 35.15
CA GLU A 70 28.75 -8.65 34.28
C GLU A 70 30.11 -9.29 34.05
N LEU A 71 30.67 -9.88 35.10
CA LEU A 71 31.98 -10.50 35.10
C LEU A 71 31.93 -11.85 35.80
N ILE A 72 32.74 -12.79 35.32
CA ILE A 72 32.93 -14.09 35.96
C ILE A 72 34.37 -14.56 35.76
N ARG A 73 35.02 -14.96 36.86
CA ARG A 73 36.42 -15.44 36.91
C ARG A 73 36.44 -16.74 37.71
N ARG A 74 36.83 -17.83 37.07
CA ARG A 74 36.83 -19.18 37.65
C ARG A 74 38.24 -19.61 38.03
N GLN A 75 38.43 -20.18 39.21
CA GLN A 75 39.72 -20.63 39.75
C GLN A 75 39.59 -22.02 40.42
N GLY A 76 38.96 -22.98 39.74
CA GLY A 76 38.81 -24.35 40.22
C GLY A 76 37.85 -24.46 41.40
N TRP A 77 38.35 -24.29 42.63
CA TRP A 77 37.55 -24.37 43.87
C TRP A 77 36.94 -23.02 44.30
N LEU A 78 37.32 -21.93 43.62
CA LEU A 78 36.84 -20.59 43.90
C LEU A 78 36.40 -19.87 42.61
N THR A 79 35.24 -19.25 42.61
CA THR A 79 34.74 -18.42 41.50
C THR A 79 34.34 -17.04 42.01
N PHE A 80 34.74 -16.01 41.29
CA PHE A 80 34.32 -14.64 41.53
C PHE A 80 33.39 -14.19 40.42
N ALA A 81 32.25 -13.60 40.76
CA ALA A 81 31.36 -12.97 39.78
C ALA A 81 31.02 -11.54 40.20
N THR A 82 30.78 -10.65 39.24
CA THR A 82 30.24 -9.32 39.52
C THR A 82 28.77 -9.30 39.14
N LEU A 83 27.90 -9.03 40.13
CA LEU A 83 26.46 -8.95 39.96
C LEU A 83 26.05 -7.48 39.95
N ARG A 84 25.39 -7.03 38.88
CA ARG A 84 24.83 -5.67 38.79
C ARG A 84 23.32 -5.69 38.93
N ASP A 85 22.80 -4.86 39.82
CA ASP A 85 21.38 -4.56 39.97
C ASP A 85 21.07 -3.10 39.55
N ARG A 86 19.85 -2.63 39.83
CA ARG A 86 19.42 -1.26 39.49
C ARG A 86 20.21 -0.14 40.20
N THR A 87 20.93 -0.46 41.27
CA THR A 87 21.62 0.48 42.15
C THR A 87 23.13 0.49 41.96
N GLY A 88 23.72 -0.62 41.50
CA GLY A 88 25.16 -0.73 41.31
C GLY A 88 25.62 -2.18 41.16
N ALA A 89 26.92 -2.39 41.37
CA ALA A 89 27.55 -3.70 41.27
C ALA A 89 28.10 -4.18 42.62
N ILE A 90 27.99 -5.48 42.89
CA ILE A 90 28.54 -6.17 44.07
C ILE A 90 29.27 -7.44 43.63
N GLN A 91 30.37 -7.78 44.30
CA GLN A 91 31.10 -9.01 44.03
C GLN A 91 30.41 -10.21 44.71
N LEU A 92 30.35 -11.34 44.02
CA LEU A 92 29.99 -12.65 44.55
C LEU A 92 31.27 -13.46 44.74
N TYR A 93 31.41 -14.03 45.93
CA TYR A 93 32.51 -14.91 46.33
C TYR A 93 31.94 -16.33 46.45
N VAL A 94 32.26 -17.20 45.48
CA VAL A 94 31.68 -18.55 45.34
C VAL A 94 32.76 -19.59 45.66
N ASP A 95 32.73 -20.11 46.89
CA ASP A 95 33.70 -21.08 47.38
C ASP A 95 33.09 -22.49 47.44
N SER A 96 33.75 -23.48 46.85
CA SER A 96 33.33 -24.89 46.89
C SER A 96 33.12 -25.43 48.30
N SER A 97 33.87 -24.94 49.29
CA SER A 97 33.75 -25.37 50.68
C SER A 97 32.47 -24.86 51.36
N VAL A 98 31.87 -23.80 50.82
CA VAL A 98 30.62 -23.19 51.33
C VAL A 98 29.42 -23.65 50.52
N LEU A 99 29.47 -23.51 49.18
CA LEU A 99 28.36 -23.83 48.28
C LEU A 99 28.22 -25.35 48.04
N GLY A 100 29.31 -26.11 48.22
CA GLY A 100 29.41 -27.53 47.89
C GLY A 100 29.87 -27.76 46.44
N PRO A 101 30.56 -28.88 46.16
CA PRO A 101 31.18 -29.13 44.85
C PRO A 101 30.17 -29.22 43.70
N ASP A 102 29.02 -29.88 43.89
CA ASP A 102 28.02 -30.06 42.84
C ASP A 102 27.34 -28.74 42.46
N ARG A 103 26.95 -27.94 43.47
CA ARG A 103 26.35 -26.62 43.27
C ARG A 103 27.34 -25.61 42.71
N HIS A 104 28.63 -25.70 43.07
CA HIS A 104 29.65 -24.88 42.43
C HIS A 104 29.82 -25.26 40.95
N ALA A 105 29.81 -26.55 40.59
CA ALA A 105 29.83 -26.96 39.19
C ALA A 105 28.61 -26.43 38.40
N GLU A 106 27.43 -26.34 39.03
CA GLU A 106 26.27 -25.67 38.44
C GLU A 106 26.46 -24.15 38.31
N PHE A 107 27.11 -23.50 39.27
CA PHE A 107 27.45 -22.08 39.17
C PHE A 107 28.44 -21.82 38.03
N ASP A 108 29.35 -22.76 37.78
CA ASP A 108 30.26 -22.71 36.65
C ASP A 108 29.56 -22.78 35.28
N ASP A 109 28.30 -23.24 35.21
CA ASP A 109 27.49 -23.15 33.99
C ASP A 109 26.92 -21.74 33.73
N VAL A 110 26.93 -20.83 34.72
CA VAL A 110 26.46 -19.44 34.59
C VAL A 110 27.35 -18.67 33.61
N ASP A 111 26.74 -17.97 32.67
CA ASP A 111 27.44 -17.18 31.66
C ASP A 111 27.26 -15.69 31.92
N ARG A 112 28.20 -14.88 31.43
CA ARG A 112 28.03 -13.42 31.39
C ARG A 112 26.73 -13.05 30.68
N GLY A 113 25.98 -12.12 31.26
CA GLY A 113 24.67 -11.67 30.79
C GLY A 113 23.50 -12.44 31.39
N ASP A 114 23.73 -13.59 32.04
CA ASP A 114 22.67 -14.29 32.77
C ASP A 114 22.17 -13.44 33.94
N TRP A 115 20.87 -13.51 34.20
CA TRP A 115 20.29 -13.02 35.45
C TRP A 115 20.37 -14.12 36.49
N ILE A 116 20.89 -13.78 37.67
CA ILE A 116 20.96 -14.70 38.81
C ILE A 116 20.50 -14.03 40.11
N GLY A 117 19.99 -14.85 41.01
CA GLY A 117 19.80 -14.53 42.42
C GLY A 117 20.87 -15.24 43.23
N ALA A 118 21.45 -14.57 44.21
CA ALA A 118 22.45 -15.14 45.11
C ALA A 118 22.08 -14.82 46.56
N GLU A 119 22.22 -15.82 47.41
CA GLU A 119 22.01 -15.74 48.84
C GLU A 119 23.31 -16.05 49.57
N GLY A 120 23.65 -15.27 50.59
CA GLY A 120 24.88 -15.49 51.33
C GLY A 120 25.21 -14.41 52.35
N THR A 121 26.34 -14.55 53.03
CA THR A 121 26.79 -13.58 54.05
C THR A 121 27.70 -12.51 53.46
N VAL A 122 27.59 -11.27 53.94
CA VAL A 122 28.47 -10.18 53.53
C VAL A 122 29.88 -10.38 54.10
N MET A 123 30.90 -10.16 53.27
CA MET A 123 32.31 -10.24 53.63
C MET A 123 33.16 -9.24 52.84
N THR A 124 34.41 -9.06 53.24
CA THR A 124 35.46 -8.44 52.42
C THR A 124 36.50 -9.50 52.04
N THR A 125 37.03 -9.41 50.83
CA THR A 125 38.19 -10.23 50.44
C THR A 125 39.46 -9.73 51.12
N ARG A 126 40.56 -10.48 50.97
CA ARG A 126 41.90 -10.04 51.38
C ARG A 126 42.34 -8.70 50.78
N THR A 127 41.81 -8.34 49.60
CA THR A 127 42.08 -7.04 48.95
C THR A 127 41.14 -5.93 49.43
N GLY A 128 40.24 -6.22 50.38
CA GLY A 128 39.23 -5.30 50.87
C GLY A 128 37.98 -5.16 49.98
N GLU A 129 37.82 -5.96 48.92
CA GLU A 129 36.63 -5.84 48.04
C GLU A 129 35.39 -6.43 48.74
N LEU A 130 34.37 -5.61 48.93
CA LEU A 130 33.10 -6.03 49.52
C LEU A 130 32.39 -7.05 48.63
N SER A 131 32.02 -8.18 49.21
CA SER A 131 31.51 -9.35 48.52
C SER A 131 30.39 -10.04 49.28
N VAL A 132 29.55 -10.80 48.57
CA VAL A 132 28.61 -11.77 49.17
C VAL A 132 29.21 -13.17 49.03
N CYS A 133 29.51 -13.82 50.15
CA CYS A 133 29.94 -15.22 50.20
C CYS A 133 28.73 -16.11 49.93
N VAL A 134 28.65 -16.70 48.73
CA VAL A 134 27.45 -17.37 48.21
C VAL A 134 27.24 -18.72 48.90
N GLU A 135 26.08 -18.86 49.52
CA GLU A 135 25.58 -20.07 50.17
C GLU A 135 24.54 -20.79 49.30
N ASP A 136 23.77 -20.02 48.51
CA ASP A 136 22.84 -20.56 47.53
C ASP A 136 22.65 -19.60 46.34
N PHE A 137 22.20 -20.12 45.19
CA PHE A 137 21.94 -19.30 44.00
C PHE A 137 20.86 -19.89 43.06
N ALA A 138 20.25 -19.04 42.25
CA ALA A 138 19.33 -19.46 41.21
C ALA A 138 19.56 -18.69 39.91
N VAL A 139 19.47 -19.38 38.77
CA VAL A 139 19.39 -18.71 37.46
C VAL A 139 17.98 -18.16 37.29
N LEU A 140 17.88 -16.85 37.12
CA LEU A 140 16.62 -16.11 36.97
C LEU A 140 16.26 -15.84 35.51
N GLY A 141 17.25 -15.87 34.62
CA GLY A 141 17.04 -15.71 33.20
C GLY A 141 18.31 -16.01 32.42
N LYS A 142 18.32 -17.14 31.70
CA LYS A 142 19.46 -17.54 30.87
C LYS A 142 19.58 -16.61 29.65
N ALA A 143 20.72 -15.94 29.50
CA ALA A 143 21.01 -15.13 28.32
C ALA A 143 21.49 -16.02 27.18
N LEU A 144 20.69 -16.14 26.12
CA LEU A 144 21.05 -16.93 24.92
C LEU A 144 22.00 -16.19 23.98
N ARG A 145 22.15 -14.88 24.14
CA ARG A 145 23.10 -14.06 23.40
C ARG A 145 24.14 -13.54 24.38
N ALA A 146 25.41 -13.59 23.99
CA ALA A 146 26.45 -12.98 24.79
C ALA A 146 26.37 -11.45 24.68
N PRO A 147 26.52 -10.71 25.78
CA PRO A 147 26.66 -9.26 25.69
C PRO A 147 28.00 -8.90 25.03
N PRO A 148 28.16 -7.68 24.48
CA PRO A 148 29.42 -7.20 23.90
C PRO A 148 30.63 -7.35 24.84
N PRO A 149 31.86 -7.48 24.32
CA PRO A 149 33.08 -7.51 25.15
C PRO A 149 33.19 -6.25 26.02
N GLU A 150 33.55 -6.44 27.29
CA GLU A 150 33.59 -5.39 28.33
C GLU A 150 34.50 -4.20 27.96
N HIS A 151 35.65 -4.45 27.33
CA HIS A 151 36.62 -3.40 26.98
C HIS A 151 36.31 -2.69 25.66
N ALA A 152 35.39 -3.24 24.87
CA ALA A 152 34.99 -2.63 23.59
C ALA A 152 33.76 -1.73 23.74
N GLY A 153 32.90 -1.98 24.74
CA GLY A 153 31.58 -1.36 24.82
C GLY A 153 30.73 -1.65 23.58
N LEU A 154 29.54 -1.07 23.51
CA LEU A 154 28.83 -0.94 22.24
C LEU A 154 29.07 0.48 21.72
N THR A 155 30.01 0.61 20.77
CA THR A 155 30.44 1.91 20.22
C THR A 155 29.69 2.30 18.96
N ASP A 156 29.24 1.31 18.18
CA ASP A 156 28.48 1.56 16.96
C ASP A 156 27.15 2.25 17.26
N VAL A 157 27.01 3.49 16.77
CA VAL A 157 25.90 4.39 17.08
C VAL A 157 24.57 3.81 16.61
N GLU A 158 24.54 3.20 15.42
CA GLU A 158 23.32 2.62 14.87
C GLU A 158 22.86 1.41 15.69
N THR A 159 23.77 0.51 16.05
CA THR A 159 23.47 -0.66 16.88
C THR A 159 22.99 -0.24 18.27
N ARG A 160 23.56 0.82 18.86
CA ARG A 160 23.08 1.37 20.15
C ARG A 160 21.61 1.79 20.08
N TYR A 161 21.20 2.44 18.99
CA TYR A 161 19.82 2.87 18.80
C TYR A 161 18.88 1.69 18.49
N ARG A 162 19.30 0.74 17.66
CA ARG A 162 18.50 -0.45 17.32
C ARG A 162 18.31 -1.39 18.51
N GLN A 163 19.38 -1.57 19.28
CA GLN A 163 19.43 -2.49 20.41
C GLN A 163 19.62 -1.72 21.72
N ARG A 164 18.72 -0.77 22.00
CA ARG A 164 18.78 0.07 23.20
C ARG A 164 18.91 -0.76 24.49
N TYR A 165 18.30 -1.94 24.53
CA TYR A 165 18.40 -2.85 25.68
C TYR A 165 19.83 -3.37 25.92
N VAL A 166 20.66 -3.53 24.87
CA VAL A 166 22.09 -3.87 25.00
C VAL A 166 22.91 -2.64 25.36
N ASP A 167 22.61 -1.49 24.75
CA ASP A 167 23.26 -0.21 25.08
C ASP A 167 23.06 0.14 26.57
N LEU A 168 21.83 0.02 27.07
CA LEU A 168 21.49 0.17 28.49
C LEU A 168 22.08 -0.91 29.38
N GLU A 169 22.56 -2.04 28.86
CA GLU A 169 23.25 -3.07 29.64
C GLU A 169 24.71 -2.67 29.87
N VAL A 170 25.40 -2.21 28.82
CA VAL A 170 26.86 -2.01 28.86
C VAL A 170 27.30 -0.56 29.08
N ASN A 171 26.48 0.44 28.75
CA ASN A 171 26.86 1.86 28.78
C ASN A 171 26.15 2.62 29.92
N GLU A 172 26.88 2.91 31.01
CA GLU A 172 26.36 3.73 32.14
C GLU A 172 26.01 5.15 31.69
N ARG A 173 26.74 5.70 30.71
CA ARG A 173 26.46 7.03 30.16
C ARG A 173 25.05 7.11 29.58
N THR A 174 24.61 6.11 28.81
CA THR A 174 23.24 6.04 28.29
C THR A 174 22.22 6.02 29.42
N ARG A 175 22.45 5.21 30.47
CA ARG A 175 21.57 5.18 31.66
C ARG A 175 21.48 6.56 32.32
N GLN A 176 22.60 7.27 32.41
CA GLN A 176 22.64 8.61 32.99
C GLN A 176 21.83 9.63 32.17
N VAL A 177 21.89 9.59 30.83
CA VAL A 177 21.08 10.47 29.96
C VAL A 177 19.58 10.30 30.25
N PHE A 178 19.10 9.07 30.42
CA PHE A 178 17.69 8.83 30.72
C PHE A 178 17.31 9.15 32.18
N ARG A 179 18.26 9.11 33.12
CA ARG A 179 18.04 9.67 34.47
C ARG A 179 17.91 11.19 34.44
N ILE A 180 18.75 11.87 33.66
CA ILE A 180 18.64 13.32 33.41
C ILE A 180 17.26 13.65 32.81
N ARG A 181 16.83 12.92 31.76
CA ARG A 181 15.48 13.07 31.19
C ARG A 181 14.39 12.96 32.24
N HIS A 182 14.43 11.91 33.07
CA HIS A 182 13.45 11.68 34.12
C HIS A 182 13.43 12.83 35.14
N ALA A 183 14.60 13.26 35.60
CA ALA A 183 14.72 14.34 36.57
C ALA A 183 14.21 15.68 36.02
N ALA A 184 14.58 16.03 34.78
CA ALA A 184 14.17 17.25 34.11
C ALA A 184 12.64 17.32 33.93
N VAL A 185 12.03 16.27 33.36
CA VAL A 185 10.56 16.22 33.14
C VAL A 185 9.81 16.28 34.46
N ARG A 186 10.28 15.58 35.50
CA ARG A 186 9.67 15.63 36.83
C ARG A 186 9.77 17.04 37.46
N ALA A 187 10.89 17.72 37.28
CA ALA A 187 11.09 19.07 37.82
C ALA A 187 10.20 20.10 37.11
N ILE A 188 10.06 20.00 35.79
CA ILE A 188 9.15 20.84 34.99
C ILE A 188 7.72 20.72 35.49
N ARG A 189 7.19 19.49 35.65
CA ARG A 189 5.84 19.27 36.18
C ARG A 189 5.64 19.95 37.53
N ARG A 190 6.57 19.71 38.47
CA ARG A 190 6.52 20.31 39.80
C ARG A 190 6.56 21.83 39.78
N HIS A 191 7.41 22.41 38.94
CA HIS A 191 7.51 23.87 38.83
C HIS A 191 6.21 24.48 38.30
N LEU A 192 5.54 23.82 37.34
CA LEU A 192 4.23 24.24 36.84
C LEU A 192 3.13 24.08 37.90
N GLU A 193 3.12 22.96 38.63
CA GLU A 193 2.21 22.71 39.76
C GLU A 193 2.36 23.79 40.85
N ASP A 194 3.60 24.15 41.21
CA ASP A 194 3.92 25.19 42.20
C ASP A 194 3.45 26.60 41.75
N LEU A 195 3.17 26.78 40.45
CA LEU A 195 2.65 28.01 39.82
C LEU A 195 1.15 27.91 39.46
N ASP A 196 0.44 26.92 40.03
CA ASP A 196 -0.99 26.66 39.85
C ASP A 196 -1.42 26.29 38.43
N PHE A 197 -0.51 25.76 37.60
CA PHE A 197 -0.88 25.19 36.30
C PHE A 197 -1.48 23.79 36.46
N THR A 198 -2.55 23.52 35.71
CA THR A 198 -3.20 22.20 35.67
C THR A 198 -2.69 21.37 34.49
N GLU A 199 -2.15 20.18 34.75
CA GLU A 199 -1.80 19.22 33.68
C GLU A 199 -3.11 18.66 33.07
N VAL A 200 -3.22 18.70 31.75
CA VAL A 200 -4.38 18.20 30.99
C VAL A 200 -3.92 17.28 29.86
N GLU A 201 -4.87 16.53 29.29
CA GLU A 201 -4.61 15.63 28.15
C GLU A 201 -5.56 15.97 27.00
N GLY A 202 -5.01 16.52 25.91
CA GLY A 202 -5.75 16.78 24.67
C GLY A 202 -5.82 15.56 23.74
N PRO A 203 -6.66 15.62 22.69
CA PRO A 203 -6.79 14.54 21.73
C PRO A 203 -5.51 14.38 20.87
N VAL A 204 -5.01 13.15 20.79
CA VAL A 204 -3.90 12.77 19.89
C VAL A 204 -4.35 12.66 18.45
N LEU A 205 -5.58 12.16 18.23
CA LEU A 205 -6.22 12.06 16.92
C LEU A 205 -7.16 13.25 16.74
N GLN A 206 -6.92 14.05 15.71
CA GLN A 206 -7.65 15.28 15.41
C GLN A 206 -8.31 15.16 14.03
N THR A 207 -9.47 15.78 13.83
CA THR A 207 -10.17 15.78 12.54
C THR A 207 -9.62 16.81 11.55
N ILE A 208 -8.77 17.73 12.03
CA ILE A 208 -8.17 18.83 11.27
C ILE A 208 -6.70 18.92 11.66
N GLN A 209 -5.84 19.26 10.69
CA GLN A 209 -4.44 19.59 10.92
C GLN A 209 -4.32 21.05 11.37
N GLY A 210 -3.79 21.31 12.57
CA GLY A 210 -3.60 22.69 13.05
C GLY A 210 -2.64 22.82 14.24
N GLY A 211 -2.33 24.07 14.61
CA GLY A 211 -1.45 24.45 15.73
C GLY A 211 0.04 24.48 15.40
N ALA A 212 0.45 24.12 14.19
CA ALA A 212 1.81 24.32 13.68
C ALA A 212 1.84 24.24 12.15
N SER A 213 2.90 24.74 11.54
CA SER A 213 3.21 24.51 10.12
C SER A 213 4.08 23.26 10.00
N ALA A 214 3.44 22.11 9.78
CA ALA A 214 4.12 20.81 9.67
C ALA A 214 3.22 19.80 8.97
N ARG A 215 3.80 18.87 8.21
CA ARG A 215 3.05 17.80 7.56
C ARG A 215 2.57 16.77 8.60
N PRO A 216 1.27 16.41 8.66
CA PRO A 216 0.76 15.46 9.64
C PRO A 216 0.94 14.01 9.18
N PHE A 217 0.83 13.08 10.12
CA PHE A 217 0.51 11.69 9.81
C PHE A 217 -1.00 11.53 9.70
N VAL A 218 -1.45 10.90 8.61
CA VAL A 218 -2.88 10.63 8.35
C VAL A 218 -3.18 9.18 8.73
N THR A 219 -4.31 8.97 9.38
CA THR A 219 -4.87 7.66 9.71
C THR A 219 -6.37 7.66 9.48
N HIS A 220 -7.02 6.51 9.59
CA HIS A 220 -8.45 6.37 9.29
C HIS A 220 -9.19 5.71 10.46
N SER A 221 -10.29 6.33 10.87
CA SER A 221 -11.18 5.76 11.90
C SER A 221 -12.20 4.84 11.26
N ASN A 222 -11.97 3.54 11.32
CA ASN A 222 -12.87 2.52 10.72
C ASN A 222 -14.33 2.61 11.23
N ALA A 223 -14.54 2.99 12.50
CA ALA A 223 -15.87 3.04 13.10
C ALA A 223 -16.65 4.32 12.71
N LEU A 224 -15.94 5.42 12.47
CA LEU A 224 -16.52 6.71 12.12
C LEU A 224 -16.47 7.00 10.61
N ASP A 225 -15.76 6.18 9.84
CA ASP A 225 -15.56 6.32 8.38
C ASP A 225 -15.06 7.72 8.00
N LEU A 226 -14.03 8.18 8.72
CA LEU A 226 -13.41 9.48 8.49
C LEU A 226 -11.91 9.44 8.76
N ASP A 227 -11.18 10.31 8.05
CA ASP A 227 -9.75 10.48 8.23
C ASP A 227 -9.46 11.30 9.47
N LEU A 228 -8.41 10.89 10.19
CA LEU A 228 -7.90 11.54 11.38
C LEU A 228 -6.42 11.85 11.16
N TYR A 229 -5.97 12.89 11.83
CA TYR A 229 -4.59 13.35 11.81
C TYR A 229 -3.99 13.16 13.19
N LEU A 230 -2.77 12.62 13.26
CA LEU A 230 -2.00 12.71 14.49
C LEU A 230 -1.59 14.16 14.70
N ARG A 231 -1.81 14.68 15.91
CA ARG A 231 -1.55 16.08 16.26
C ARG A 231 -0.10 16.49 16.00
N ILE A 232 0.08 17.65 15.37
CA ILE A 232 1.38 18.27 15.08
C ILE A 232 1.82 19.29 16.15
N ALA A 233 0.87 19.69 17.01
CA ALA A 233 0.99 20.60 18.15
C ALA A 233 -0.10 20.28 19.20
N LEU A 234 0.00 20.85 20.40
CA LEU A 234 -1.00 20.70 21.48
C LEU A 234 -1.95 21.93 21.54
N GLU A 235 -1.57 23.00 20.84
CA GLU A 235 -2.02 24.38 21.02
C GLU A 235 -3.52 24.60 20.94
N LEU A 236 -4.14 24.22 19.82
CA LEU A 236 -5.53 24.64 19.54
C LEU A 236 -6.52 24.08 20.56
N HIS A 237 -6.22 22.93 21.18
CA HIS A 237 -7.08 22.34 22.21
C HIS A 237 -6.82 22.96 23.58
N LEU A 238 -5.58 23.28 23.92
CA LEU A 238 -5.25 23.98 25.16
C LEU A 238 -5.88 25.38 25.19
N LYS A 239 -5.87 26.09 24.06
CA LYS A 239 -6.58 27.38 23.93
C LYS A 239 -8.10 27.28 24.08
N ARG A 240 -8.71 26.18 23.60
CA ARG A 240 -10.14 25.91 23.87
C ARG A 240 -10.42 25.75 25.37
N LEU A 241 -9.47 25.23 26.15
CA LEU A 241 -9.59 25.15 27.60
C LEU A 241 -9.47 26.52 28.27
N ILE A 242 -8.59 27.39 27.76
CA ILE A 242 -8.51 28.79 28.20
C ILE A 242 -9.85 29.51 27.97
N VAL A 243 -10.45 29.37 26.78
CA VAL A 243 -11.82 29.86 26.50
C VAL A 243 -12.84 29.28 27.49
N GLY A 244 -12.69 28.00 27.85
CA GLY A 244 -13.52 27.31 28.83
C GLY A 244 -13.36 27.80 30.28
N GLY A 245 -12.40 28.70 30.55
CA GLY A 245 -12.15 29.27 31.87
C GLY A 245 -11.08 28.56 32.70
N LEU A 246 -10.35 27.60 32.13
CA LEU A 246 -9.15 27.06 32.78
C LEU A 246 -7.98 28.02 32.55
N GLU A 247 -7.73 28.92 33.49
CA GLU A 247 -6.81 30.04 33.32
C GLU A 247 -5.33 29.64 33.15
N ARG A 248 -4.90 28.48 33.70
CA ARG A 248 -3.51 28.00 33.63
C ARG A 248 -3.49 26.51 33.36
N VAL A 249 -3.12 26.13 32.14
CA VAL A 249 -3.09 24.73 31.70
C VAL A 249 -1.78 24.39 31.03
N PHE A 250 -1.37 23.13 31.13
CA PHE A 250 -0.25 22.62 30.36
C PHE A 250 -0.44 21.16 29.97
N GLU A 251 0.24 20.73 28.92
CA GLU A 251 0.35 19.32 28.55
C GLU A 251 1.80 18.99 28.19
N ILE A 252 2.31 17.87 28.73
CA ILE A 252 3.56 17.25 28.25
C ILE A 252 3.18 16.03 27.41
N GLY A 253 3.07 16.25 26.11
CA GLY A 253 2.49 15.30 25.18
C GLY A 253 3.44 14.88 24.06
N ARG A 254 3.08 13.78 23.38
CA ARG A 254 3.72 13.43 22.10
C ARG A 254 3.08 14.25 20.97
N VAL A 255 3.89 14.80 20.09
CA VAL A 255 3.48 15.37 18.81
C VAL A 255 4.14 14.58 17.67
N PHE A 256 3.51 14.60 16.50
CA PHE A 256 3.88 13.76 15.37
C PHE A 256 3.99 14.62 14.12
N ARG A 257 5.19 14.73 13.55
CA ARG A 257 5.44 15.50 12.32
C ARG A 257 6.06 14.56 11.28
N ASN A 258 5.42 14.48 10.12
CA ASN A 258 5.79 13.59 9.03
C ASN A 258 6.92 14.21 8.19
N GLU A 259 8.06 14.39 8.84
CA GLU A 259 9.25 15.08 8.36
C GLU A 259 10.48 14.13 8.37
N GLY A 260 11.59 14.60 7.81
CA GLY A 260 12.85 13.86 7.77
C GLY A 260 13.43 13.57 9.16
N VAL A 261 14.16 12.47 9.29
CA VAL A 261 14.88 12.11 10.54
C VAL A 261 16.33 12.57 10.44
N ASP A 262 16.77 13.46 11.33
CA ASP A 262 18.15 13.94 11.40
C ASP A 262 18.69 13.90 12.84
N THR A 263 19.70 14.72 13.16
CA THR A 263 20.29 14.80 14.50
C THR A 263 19.41 15.57 15.50
N ARG A 264 18.46 16.40 15.06
CA ARG A 264 17.61 17.26 15.89
C ARG A 264 16.11 16.99 15.70
N HIS A 265 15.73 16.21 14.69
CA HIS A 265 14.35 15.87 14.35
C HIS A 265 14.11 14.36 14.42
N ASN A 266 13.03 13.99 15.09
CA ASN A 266 12.47 12.63 15.11
C ASN A 266 10.96 12.74 14.80
N PRO A 267 10.36 11.84 14.00
CA PRO A 267 8.96 12.00 13.55
C PRO A 267 7.93 12.03 14.69
N GLU A 268 8.28 11.44 15.83
CA GLU A 268 7.54 11.56 17.08
C GLU A 268 8.45 12.18 18.17
N PHE A 269 8.03 13.25 18.83
CA PHE A 269 8.84 13.91 19.87
C PHE A 269 7.98 14.55 20.95
N THR A 270 8.57 14.73 22.12
CA THR A 270 7.89 15.22 23.33
C THR A 270 7.93 16.74 23.35
N LEU A 271 6.74 17.34 23.39
CA LEU A 271 6.54 18.77 23.49
C LEU A 271 5.84 19.07 24.81
N LEU A 272 6.33 20.08 25.53
CA LEU A 272 5.55 20.76 26.56
C LEU A 272 4.87 21.94 25.90
N GLU A 273 3.57 22.10 26.09
CA GLU A 273 2.90 23.39 25.86
C GLU A 273 2.18 23.83 27.12
N ALA A 274 2.29 25.12 27.46
CA ALA A 274 1.67 25.75 28.62
C ALA A 274 1.00 27.06 28.21
N TYR A 275 -0.18 27.34 28.76
CA TYR A 275 -0.97 28.53 28.48
C TYR A 275 -1.45 29.17 29.78
N GLN A 276 -1.28 30.49 29.86
CA GLN A 276 -1.67 31.31 31.01
C GLN A 276 -2.53 32.49 30.54
N ALA A 277 -3.79 32.50 30.95
CA ALA A 277 -4.68 33.64 30.82
C ALA A 277 -4.14 34.84 31.59
N PHE A 278 -4.44 36.02 31.07
CA PHE A 278 -3.99 37.33 31.53
C PHE A 278 -2.48 37.57 31.48
N GLY A 279 -1.71 36.68 30.83
CA GLY A 279 -0.28 36.84 30.57
C GLY A 279 0.04 37.31 29.15
N ASP A 280 1.29 37.70 28.94
CA ASP A 280 1.89 38.04 27.64
C ASP A 280 3.28 37.38 27.45
N ILE A 281 3.99 37.73 26.37
CA ILE A 281 5.35 37.20 26.11
C ILE A 281 6.33 37.39 27.28
N THR A 282 6.18 38.43 28.09
CA THR A 282 7.07 38.71 29.22
C THR A 282 6.91 37.66 30.31
N ASP A 283 5.66 37.32 30.64
CA ASP A 283 5.34 36.24 31.57
C ASP A 283 5.90 34.90 31.05
N MET A 284 5.79 34.66 29.74
CA MET A 284 6.30 33.42 29.13
C MET A 284 7.83 33.35 29.15
N MET A 285 8.55 34.48 29.06
CA MET A 285 10.02 34.51 29.25
C MET A 285 10.41 34.13 30.67
N GLU A 286 9.75 34.73 31.68
CA GLU A 286 9.99 34.43 33.10
C GLU A 286 9.68 32.96 33.42
N LEU A 287 8.57 32.44 32.90
CA LEU A 287 8.20 31.04 33.03
C LEU A 287 9.25 30.12 32.38
N THR A 288 9.74 30.46 31.19
CA THR A 288 10.76 29.68 30.46
C THR A 288 12.07 29.60 31.24
N GLU A 289 12.55 30.73 31.79
CA GLU A 289 13.74 30.77 32.64
C GLU A 289 13.57 29.89 33.88
N GLY A 290 12.43 29.98 34.56
CA GLY A 290 12.10 29.17 35.74
C GLY A 290 12.08 27.67 35.45
N LEU A 291 11.41 27.26 34.36
CA LEU A 291 11.30 25.84 33.97
C LEU A 291 12.66 25.23 33.61
N ILE A 292 13.45 25.92 32.81
CA ILE A 292 14.76 25.41 32.35
C ILE A 292 15.75 25.36 33.49
N THR A 293 15.80 26.38 34.36
CA THR A 293 16.70 26.38 35.53
C THR A 293 16.30 25.33 36.56
N ALA A 294 15.01 25.10 36.79
CA ALA A 294 14.51 24.01 37.64
C ALA A 294 14.88 22.63 37.08
N ALA A 295 14.70 22.43 35.76
CA ALA A 295 15.09 21.20 35.08
C ALA A 295 16.61 20.96 35.15
N ALA A 296 17.41 21.99 34.91
CA ALA A 296 18.87 21.94 34.99
C ALA A 296 19.33 21.59 36.41
N ARG A 297 18.78 22.25 37.44
CA ARG A 297 19.15 21.99 38.84
C ARG A 297 18.83 20.57 39.27
N ALA A 298 17.66 20.06 38.87
CA ALA A 298 17.26 18.68 39.17
C ALA A 298 18.13 17.64 38.45
N ALA A 299 18.61 17.94 37.24
CA ALA A 299 19.40 17.03 36.43
C ALA A 299 20.90 17.05 36.74
N LEU A 300 21.45 18.23 37.10
CA LEU A 300 22.88 18.50 37.19
C LEU A 300 23.37 18.84 38.62
N GLY A 301 22.47 19.25 39.51
CA GLY A 301 22.81 19.80 40.83
C GLY A 301 22.91 21.33 40.81
N GLU A 302 23.73 21.91 41.70
CA GLU A 302 23.83 23.38 41.83
C GLU A 302 24.68 24.06 40.74
N ASP A 303 25.56 23.32 40.07
CA ASP A 303 26.31 23.84 38.92
C ASP A 303 25.45 23.70 37.65
N LEU A 304 24.89 24.81 37.19
CA LEU A 304 24.03 24.88 36.00
C LEU A 304 24.81 25.12 34.71
N THR A 305 26.12 24.85 34.72
CA THR A 305 26.96 24.94 33.53
C THR A 305 26.85 23.68 32.69
N VAL A 306 26.44 23.82 31.42
CA VAL A 306 26.39 22.72 30.45
C VAL A 306 27.49 22.82 29.41
N ARG A 307 28.01 21.68 28.98
CA ARG A 307 28.94 21.60 27.85
C ARG A 307 28.22 21.01 26.65
N TYR A 308 28.11 21.78 25.58
CA TYR A 308 27.39 21.36 24.37
C TYR A 308 28.16 21.81 23.12
N SER A 309 28.38 20.89 22.17
CA SER A 309 29.15 21.14 20.94
C SER A 309 30.47 21.92 21.13
N GLY A 310 31.20 21.65 22.22
CA GLY A 310 32.49 22.31 22.54
C GLY A 310 32.38 23.68 23.23
N HIS A 311 31.17 24.21 23.40
CA HIS A 311 30.92 25.45 24.14
C HIS A 311 30.54 25.16 25.60
N THR A 312 30.90 26.08 26.49
CA THR A 312 30.46 26.10 27.89
C THR A 312 29.35 27.14 28.01
N ILE A 313 28.17 26.71 28.45
CA ILE A 313 26.95 27.53 28.50
C ILE A 313 26.48 27.57 29.94
N ASP A 314 26.31 28.79 30.46
CA ASP A 314 25.80 29.02 31.80
C ASP A 314 24.28 29.26 31.75
N LEU A 315 23.50 28.31 32.29
CA LEU A 315 22.04 28.43 32.37
C LEU A 315 21.59 29.22 33.60
N ALA A 316 22.48 29.51 34.56
CA ALA A 316 22.17 30.33 35.74
C ALA A 316 22.23 31.84 35.44
N ALA A 317 22.71 32.24 34.26
CA ALA A 317 22.88 33.63 33.85
C ALA A 317 21.55 34.36 33.52
N THR A 318 20.52 34.16 34.34
CA THR A 318 19.20 34.82 34.22
C THR A 318 19.24 36.23 34.84
N PRO A 319 18.50 37.21 34.29
CA PRO A 319 17.67 37.11 33.09
C PRO A 319 18.51 37.03 31.82
N TRP A 320 18.10 36.21 30.86
CA TRP A 320 18.80 36.03 29.59
C TRP A 320 18.60 37.24 28.67
N PRO A 321 19.60 37.56 27.81
CA PRO A 321 19.51 38.68 26.89
C PRO A 321 18.33 38.54 25.92
N ARG A 322 17.63 39.65 25.70
CA ARG A 322 16.53 39.78 24.76
C ARG A 322 17.03 40.59 23.56
N LYS A 323 16.94 40.02 22.36
CA LYS A 323 17.40 40.66 21.12
C LYS A 323 16.31 40.61 20.06
N ARG A 324 16.08 41.73 19.37
CA ARG A 324 15.10 41.76 18.29
C ARG A 324 15.62 41.00 17.08
N PHE A 325 14.72 40.31 16.40
CA PHE A 325 14.97 39.53 15.19
C PHE A 325 15.72 40.34 14.12
N ALA A 326 15.27 41.58 13.88
CA ALA A 326 15.88 42.51 12.93
C ALA A 326 17.30 42.92 13.32
N ASP A 327 17.53 43.20 14.61
CA ASP A 327 18.82 43.65 15.12
C ASP A 327 19.86 42.53 15.00
N MET A 328 19.46 41.28 15.26
CA MET A 328 20.34 40.12 15.11
C MET A 328 20.76 39.90 13.64
N ILE A 329 19.84 40.10 12.68
CA ILE A 329 20.18 40.06 11.24
C ILE A 329 21.15 41.20 10.90
N ALA A 330 20.86 42.42 11.34
CA ALA A 330 21.70 43.58 11.05
C ALA A 330 23.12 43.43 11.63
N GLU A 331 23.25 42.92 12.85
CA GLU A 331 24.53 42.61 13.51
C GLU A 331 25.34 41.56 12.74
N ALA A 332 24.69 40.48 12.27
CA ALA A 332 25.38 39.37 11.62
C ALA A 332 25.72 39.63 10.14
N THR A 333 24.86 40.37 9.42
CA THR A 333 24.95 40.52 7.96
C THR A 333 25.33 41.92 7.50
N GLY A 334 25.26 42.92 8.38
CA GLY A 334 25.39 44.34 8.02
C GLY A 334 24.23 44.88 7.18
N ALA A 335 23.14 44.11 7.03
CA ALA A 335 21.99 44.41 6.21
C ALA A 335 20.75 44.66 7.09
N PRO A 336 20.30 45.90 7.30
CA PRO A 336 19.04 46.12 7.98
C PRO A 336 17.89 45.61 7.09
N MET A 337 17.00 44.82 7.67
CA MET A 337 15.79 44.30 7.02
C MET A 337 14.57 44.63 7.86
N HIS A 338 13.42 44.80 7.19
CA HIS A 338 12.15 45.06 7.83
C HIS A 338 11.03 44.29 7.11
N PRO A 339 10.05 43.66 7.80
CA PRO A 339 9.01 42.86 7.16
C PRO A 339 8.12 43.63 6.18
N ALA A 340 8.02 44.96 6.34
CA ALA A 340 7.27 45.85 5.46
C ALA A 340 8.11 46.53 4.35
N MET A 341 9.39 46.16 4.19
CA MET A 341 10.23 46.73 3.12
C MET A 341 9.77 46.27 1.73
N PRO A 342 10.07 47.04 0.65
CA PRO A 342 9.79 46.59 -0.71
C PRO A 342 10.40 45.22 -0.98
N ILE A 343 9.61 44.32 -1.59
CA ILE A 343 10.02 42.92 -1.82
C ILE A 343 11.31 42.86 -2.66
N ASP A 344 11.48 43.73 -3.64
CA ASP A 344 12.67 43.75 -4.49
C ASP A 344 13.94 44.16 -3.70
N ASP A 345 13.81 45.03 -2.69
CA ASP A 345 14.92 45.38 -1.80
C ASP A 345 15.28 44.21 -0.88
N ALA A 346 14.28 43.48 -0.37
CA ALA A 346 14.49 42.28 0.43
C ALA A 346 15.21 41.20 -0.40
N ARG A 347 14.78 40.98 -1.64
CA ARG A 347 15.43 40.06 -2.60
C ARG A 347 16.86 40.45 -2.90
N ALA A 348 17.13 41.75 -3.09
CA ALA A 348 18.50 42.24 -3.29
C ALA A 348 19.42 41.94 -2.10
N VAL A 349 18.89 41.93 -0.86
CA VAL A 349 19.66 41.50 0.33
C VAL A 349 20.00 40.01 0.24
N LEU A 350 19.04 39.14 -0.11
CA LEU A 350 19.30 37.70 -0.25
C LEU A 350 20.26 37.41 -1.40
N ASP A 351 20.12 38.08 -2.55
CA ASP A 351 21.02 37.97 -3.69
C ASP A 351 22.47 38.34 -3.30
N ARG A 352 22.64 39.43 -2.52
CA ARG A 352 23.94 39.83 -1.98
C ARG A 352 24.53 38.80 -1.02
N LEU A 353 23.69 38.12 -0.24
CA LEU A 353 24.10 37.10 0.73
C LEU A 353 24.22 35.69 0.13
N GLY A 354 23.83 35.51 -1.14
CA GLY A 354 23.83 34.24 -1.85
C GLY A 354 22.81 33.23 -1.32
N ILE A 355 21.65 33.71 -0.84
CA ILE A 355 20.58 32.87 -0.27
C ILE A 355 19.47 32.69 -1.32
N PRO A 356 19.10 31.45 -1.68
CA PRO A 356 18.01 31.20 -2.63
C PRO A 356 16.66 31.55 -2.01
N TYR A 357 15.70 31.97 -2.85
CA TYR A 357 14.33 32.27 -2.43
C TYR A 357 13.30 31.94 -3.51
N GLU A 358 12.05 31.76 -3.09
CA GLU A 358 10.93 31.56 -4.00
C GLU A 358 10.26 32.89 -4.40
N ALA A 359 9.69 32.93 -5.61
CA ALA A 359 9.03 34.12 -6.14
C ALA A 359 7.75 34.49 -5.36
N SER A 360 7.12 33.52 -4.69
CA SER A 360 5.88 33.66 -3.92
C SER A 360 6.08 34.28 -2.53
N TRP A 361 7.31 34.30 -2.01
CA TRP A 361 7.58 34.73 -0.63
C TRP A 361 7.49 36.25 -0.48
N GLY A 362 6.84 36.70 0.60
CA GLY A 362 6.84 38.08 1.02
C GLY A 362 8.13 38.47 1.77
N ALA A 363 8.28 39.76 2.05
CA ALA A 363 9.48 40.30 2.70
C ALA A 363 9.72 39.74 4.11
N GLY A 364 8.67 39.38 4.85
CA GLY A 364 8.79 38.76 6.17
C GLY A 364 9.34 37.34 6.07
N ARG A 365 8.86 36.53 5.11
CA ARG A 365 9.41 35.18 4.88
C ARG A 365 10.86 35.23 4.39
N LEU A 366 11.20 36.15 3.48
CA LEU A 366 12.58 36.37 3.03
C LEU A 366 13.51 36.76 4.18
N MET A 367 13.05 37.64 5.07
CA MET A 367 13.78 38.03 6.28
C MET A 367 14.00 36.84 7.22
N LYS A 368 13.02 35.93 7.33
CA LYS A 368 13.18 34.69 8.10
C LYS A 368 14.28 33.80 7.55
N GLU A 369 14.33 33.63 6.23
CA GLU A 369 15.34 32.79 5.59
C GLU A 369 16.77 33.31 5.86
N VAL A 370 16.96 34.63 5.86
CA VAL A 370 18.25 35.26 6.22
C VAL A 370 18.66 34.93 7.66
N TYR A 371 17.71 34.98 8.59
CA TYR A 371 17.97 34.64 9.99
C TYR A 371 18.37 33.18 10.16
N ASP A 372 17.61 32.25 9.56
CA ASP A 372 17.86 30.81 9.66
C ASP A 372 19.26 30.47 9.12
N GLU A 373 19.62 31.02 7.96
CA GLU A 373 20.88 30.75 7.26
C GLU A 373 22.11 31.45 7.85
N LYS A 374 21.97 32.68 8.37
CA LYS A 374 23.13 33.53 8.75
C LYS A 374 23.23 33.83 10.24
N VAL A 375 22.16 33.71 11.01
CA VAL A 375 22.11 34.22 12.39
C VAL A 375 22.01 33.08 13.40
N GLN A 376 20.99 32.24 13.30
CA GLN A 376 20.60 31.31 14.38
C GLN A 376 21.76 30.45 14.88
N HIS A 377 22.54 29.86 13.97
CA HIS A 377 23.64 28.94 14.28
C HIS A 377 24.83 29.60 15.00
N SER A 378 24.93 30.93 15.00
CA SER A 378 26.02 31.68 15.64
C SER A 378 25.80 31.96 17.13
N VAL A 379 24.56 31.75 17.61
CA VAL A 379 24.17 32.04 19.00
C VAL A 379 24.67 30.94 19.94
N VAL A 380 25.53 31.26 20.90
CA VAL A 380 26.13 30.27 21.82
C VAL A 380 25.35 30.15 23.13
N GLY A 381 25.22 31.24 23.88
CA GLY A 381 24.48 31.27 25.15
C GLY A 381 22.96 31.35 24.94
N PRO A 382 22.16 31.26 26.02
CA PRO A 382 20.72 31.45 25.93
C PRO A 382 20.39 32.90 25.55
N VAL A 383 19.62 33.08 24.47
CA VAL A 383 19.15 34.39 23.99
C VAL A 383 17.68 34.27 23.60
N PHE A 384 16.84 35.18 24.10
CA PHE A 384 15.49 35.36 23.59
C PHE A 384 15.53 36.19 22.32
N CYS A 385 15.29 35.57 21.17
CA CYS A 385 15.05 36.25 19.91
C CYS A 385 13.58 36.70 19.88
N VAL A 386 13.31 37.99 19.80
CA VAL A 386 11.96 38.58 19.91
C VAL A 386 11.55 39.31 18.63
N ASP A 387 10.25 39.59 18.46
CA ASP A 387 9.66 40.36 17.36
C ASP A 387 9.82 39.68 15.99
N TYR A 388 9.13 38.55 15.82
CA TYR A 388 9.12 37.84 14.54
C TYR A 388 8.21 38.53 13.51
N PRO A 389 8.50 38.40 12.20
CA PRO A 389 7.61 38.90 11.15
C PRO A 389 6.20 38.31 11.28
N ARG A 390 5.17 39.14 11.09
CA ARG A 390 3.76 38.71 11.13
C ARG A 390 3.45 37.62 10.11
N GLU A 391 4.05 37.72 8.93
CA GLU A 391 3.86 36.78 7.80
C GLU A 391 4.13 35.31 8.19
N VAL A 392 5.05 35.04 9.11
CA VAL A 392 5.48 33.68 9.50
C VAL A 392 4.95 33.25 10.89
N SER A 393 3.99 34.00 11.44
CA SER A 393 3.50 33.83 12.81
C SER A 393 1.97 33.96 12.88
N PRO A 394 1.22 33.03 12.27
CA PRO A 394 -0.23 33.14 12.06
C PRO A 394 -1.08 33.05 13.35
N LEU A 395 -0.49 32.54 14.44
CA LEU A 395 -1.16 32.32 15.74
C LEU A 395 -0.73 33.33 16.82
N ALA A 396 0.23 34.20 16.51
CA ALA A 396 0.76 35.20 17.42
C ALA A 396 0.05 36.54 17.24
N ARG A 397 -0.13 37.27 18.34
CA ARG A 397 -0.76 38.59 18.34
C ARG A 397 0.16 39.64 17.72
N VAL A 398 -0.45 40.55 16.97
CA VAL A 398 0.23 41.70 16.35
C VAL A 398 0.96 42.52 17.42
N HIS A 399 2.18 42.96 17.11
CA HIS A 399 3.01 43.75 18.03
C HIS A 399 2.38 45.12 18.29
N ARG A 400 2.47 45.59 19.55
CA ARG A 400 1.80 46.83 20.02
C ARG A 400 2.29 48.09 19.30
N ASP A 401 3.57 48.13 18.95
CA ASP A 401 4.22 49.32 18.37
C ASP A 401 4.37 49.26 16.83
N ASP A 402 4.45 48.07 16.25
CA ASP A 402 4.72 47.89 14.81
C ASP A 402 3.92 46.69 14.26
N PRO A 403 2.85 46.93 13.48
CA PRO A 403 1.98 45.87 13.01
C PRO A 403 2.61 44.93 11.98
N ALA A 404 3.83 45.21 11.50
CA ALA A 404 4.60 44.31 10.65
C ALA A 404 5.20 43.13 11.42
N TYR A 405 5.30 43.24 12.75
CA TYR A 405 5.79 42.21 13.67
C TYR A 405 4.68 41.64 14.54
N VAL A 406 5.00 40.57 15.26
CA VAL A 406 4.16 39.95 16.29
C VAL A 406 4.91 39.87 17.63
N GLU A 407 4.16 39.81 18.73
CA GLU A 407 4.70 39.49 20.06
C GLU A 407 4.98 37.98 20.14
N ARG A 408 6.11 37.57 19.59
CA ARG A 408 6.63 36.19 19.59
C ARG A 408 8.10 36.20 19.96
N PHE A 409 8.52 35.17 20.69
CA PHE A 409 9.94 34.89 20.88
C PHE A 409 10.27 33.42 20.64
N GLU A 410 11.51 33.19 20.24
CA GLU A 410 12.16 31.89 20.33
C GLU A 410 13.35 31.99 21.27
N LEU A 411 13.54 30.98 22.13
CA LEU A 411 14.76 30.87 22.92
C LEU A 411 15.78 30.07 22.13
N ILE A 412 16.89 30.72 21.77
CA ILE A 412 18.00 30.07 21.08
C ILE A 412 19.09 29.75 22.09
N VAL A 413 19.55 28.50 22.09
CA VAL A 413 20.68 28.03 22.92
C VAL A 413 21.56 27.13 22.06
N ALA A 414 22.88 27.36 22.06
CA ALA A 414 23.83 26.57 21.28
C ALA A 414 23.47 26.42 19.78
N GLY A 415 22.93 27.48 19.18
CA GLY A 415 22.62 27.55 17.76
C GLY A 415 21.34 26.81 17.33
N PHE A 416 20.49 26.40 18.28
CA PHE A 416 19.19 25.82 17.97
C PHE A 416 18.07 26.38 18.87
N GLU A 417 16.87 26.37 18.32
CA GLU A 417 15.63 26.75 19.00
C GLU A 417 15.25 25.69 20.05
N LEU A 418 15.15 26.13 21.31
CA LEU A 418 14.74 25.30 22.44
C LEU A 418 13.25 25.46 22.78
N CYS A 419 12.70 26.65 22.50
CA CYS A 419 11.36 27.06 22.87
C CYS A 419 10.83 28.09 21.89
N ASN A 420 9.51 28.09 21.66
CA ASN A 420 8.75 29.09 20.93
C ASN A 420 7.56 29.53 21.77
N ALA A 421 7.29 30.83 21.86
CA ALA A 421 6.24 31.38 22.71
C ALA A 421 5.73 32.71 22.16
N TYR A 422 4.48 33.06 22.47
CA TYR A 422 3.87 34.29 21.97
C TYR A 422 2.77 34.81 22.90
N SER A 423 2.46 36.10 22.75
CA SER A 423 1.17 36.63 23.17
C SER A 423 0.14 36.11 22.18
N GLU A 424 -0.88 35.45 22.68
CA GLU A 424 -1.78 34.66 21.84
C GLU A 424 -2.72 35.52 21.00
N GLN A 425 -2.88 35.15 19.72
CA GLN A 425 -3.92 35.74 18.88
C GLN A 425 -5.28 35.27 19.39
N ASN A 426 -6.02 36.20 19.97
CA ASN A 426 -7.34 35.96 20.54
C ASN A 426 -8.47 36.67 19.79
N ASP A 427 -8.17 37.41 18.72
CA ASP A 427 -9.16 37.99 17.81
C ASP A 427 -9.64 36.92 16.81
N PRO A 428 -10.92 36.47 16.88
CA PRO A 428 -11.44 35.45 15.97
C PRO A 428 -11.47 35.91 14.50
N VAL A 429 -11.60 37.21 14.24
CA VAL A 429 -11.66 37.76 12.88
C VAL A 429 -10.29 37.72 12.23
N GLU A 430 -9.25 38.16 12.96
CA GLU A 430 -7.87 38.06 12.47
C GLU A 430 -7.42 36.60 12.33
N GLN A 431 -7.81 35.74 13.28
CA GLN A 431 -7.45 34.32 13.24
C GLN A 431 -8.08 33.60 12.04
N LEU A 432 -9.35 33.88 11.73
CA LEU A 432 -10.01 33.34 10.55
C LEU A 432 -9.30 33.79 9.26
N ALA A 433 -8.94 35.06 9.16
CA ALA A 433 -8.21 35.58 8.00
C ALA A 433 -6.83 34.92 7.83
N ALA A 434 -6.14 34.62 8.93
CA ALA A 434 -4.88 33.88 8.92
C ALA A 434 -5.06 32.44 8.42
N PHE A 435 -6.05 31.70 8.94
CA PHE A 435 -6.35 30.34 8.46
C PHE A 435 -6.78 30.30 7.00
N GLU A 436 -7.55 31.27 6.53
CA GLU A 436 -7.89 31.36 5.10
C GLU A 436 -6.65 31.62 4.24
N ALA A 437 -5.65 32.35 4.75
CA ALA A 437 -4.38 32.55 4.05
C ALA A 437 -3.57 31.26 3.97
N GLU A 438 -3.49 30.49 5.05
CA GLU A 438 -2.85 29.16 5.08
C GLU A 438 -3.56 28.18 4.13
N ALA A 439 -4.89 28.09 4.19
CA ALA A 439 -5.66 27.23 3.30
C ALA A 439 -5.49 27.62 1.81
N ARG A 440 -5.34 28.92 1.51
CA ARG A 440 -4.96 29.38 0.17
C ARG A 440 -3.55 28.91 -0.19
N ALA A 441 -2.55 29.06 0.69
CA ALA A 441 -1.18 28.57 0.44
C ALA A 441 -1.17 27.05 0.16
N LYS A 442 -1.93 26.27 0.94
CA LYS A 442 -2.13 24.83 0.73
C LYS A 442 -2.67 24.48 -0.65
N SER A 443 -3.70 25.22 -1.10
CA SER A 443 -4.27 25.03 -2.45
C SER A 443 -3.29 25.36 -3.60
N HIS A 444 -2.27 26.16 -3.33
CA HIS A 444 -1.18 26.49 -4.28
C HIS A 444 0.01 25.53 -4.18
N GLY A 445 -0.09 24.46 -3.38
CA GLY A 445 0.88 23.37 -3.35
C GLY A 445 1.82 23.37 -2.15
N ASP A 446 1.59 24.19 -1.12
CA ASP A 446 2.33 24.11 0.15
C ASP A 446 1.80 22.93 1.01
N PRO A 447 2.57 21.86 1.23
CA PRO A 447 2.13 20.70 1.98
C PRO A 447 2.15 20.90 3.51
N GLU A 448 2.76 21.98 4.01
CA GLU A 448 2.90 22.27 5.46
C GLU A 448 1.81 23.22 5.98
N ALA A 449 1.12 23.92 5.06
CA ALA A 449 0.03 24.83 5.39
C ALA A 449 -1.22 24.09 5.94
N GLY A 450 -1.85 24.69 6.95
CA GLY A 450 -3.01 24.14 7.66
C GLY A 450 -4.34 24.28 6.91
N ASP A 451 -5.37 23.60 7.43
CA ASP A 451 -6.77 23.79 7.00
C ASP A 451 -7.49 24.80 7.90
N VAL A 452 -8.64 25.31 7.46
CA VAL A 452 -9.45 26.21 8.28
C VAL A 452 -10.18 25.44 9.38
N ASP A 453 -9.73 25.61 10.63
CA ASP A 453 -10.43 25.08 11.82
C ASP A 453 -11.56 26.03 12.27
N LEU A 454 -12.76 25.82 11.70
CA LEU A 454 -13.95 26.59 12.05
C LEU A 454 -14.45 26.33 13.48
N ASP A 455 -14.11 25.20 14.09
CA ASP A 455 -14.48 24.92 15.48
C ASP A 455 -13.60 25.74 16.44
N TYR A 456 -12.30 25.85 16.14
CA TYR A 456 -11.40 26.71 16.90
C TYR A 456 -11.79 28.19 16.79
N VAL A 457 -12.11 28.69 15.59
CA VAL A 457 -12.61 30.06 15.42
C VAL A 457 -13.87 30.30 16.25
N ARG A 458 -14.81 29.35 16.24
CA ARG A 458 -16.02 29.42 17.08
C ARG A 458 -15.71 29.46 18.57
N ALA A 459 -14.69 28.75 19.03
CA ALA A 459 -14.23 28.84 20.41
C ALA A 459 -13.71 30.25 20.72
N LEU A 460 -12.88 30.83 19.85
CA LEU A 460 -12.42 32.22 20.01
C LEU A 460 -13.57 33.24 20.01
N GLU A 461 -14.62 33.02 19.21
CA GLU A 461 -15.84 33.85 19.20
C GLU A 461 -16.60 33.80 20.54
N CYS A 462 -16.44 32.73 21.33
CA CYS A 462 -16.96 32.68 22.70
C CYS A 462 -16.17 33.56 23.68
N GLY A 463 -15.01 34.07 23.25
CA GLY A 463 -14.13 34.97 23.99
C GLY A 463 -12.96 34.25 24.65
N MET A 464 -11.78 34.36 24.05
CA MET A 464 -10.52 33.98 24.72
C MET A 464 -9.88 35.21 25.39
N PRO A 465 -9.56 35.19 26.70
CA PRO A 465 -8.84 36.28 27.35
C PRO A 465 -7.45 36.50 26.70
N CYS A 466 -6.82 37.65 26.98
CA CYS A 466 -5.40 37.79 26.66
C CYS A 466 -4.63 36.65 27.32
N THR A 467 -3.75 35.99 26.60
CA THR A 467 -3.12 34.75 27.02
C THR A 467 -1.68 34.76 26.54
N GLY A 468 -0.75 34.27 27.35
CA GLY A 468 0.59 33.90 26.92
C GLY A 468 0.66 32.38 26.75
N GLY A 469 1.26 31.92 25.65
CA GLY A 469 1.51 30.50 25.44
C GLY A 469 2.97 30.22 25.14
N LEU A 470 3.38 29.02 25.54
CA LEU A 470 4.76 28.58 25.59
C LEU A 470 4.86 27.13 25.10
N GLY A 471 5.69 26.87 24.11
CA GLY A 471 6.07 25.54 23.65
C GLY A 471 7.56 25.25 23.90
N ILE A 472 7.89 24.15 24.58
CA ILE A 472 9.28 23.70 24.81
C ILE A 472 9.49 22.29 24.25
N GLY A 473 10.49 22.15 23.38
CA GLY A 473 10.95 20.85 22.90
C GLY A 473 11.71 20.10 23.99
N ILE A 474 11.04 19.21 24.73
CA ILE A 474 11.62 18.48 25.86
C ILE A 474 12.84 17.66 25.44
N ASP A 475 12.80 17.03 24.27
CA ASP A 475 13.95 16.26 23.78
C ASP A 475 15.19 17.15 23.55
N ARG A 476 15.01 18.35 22.97
CA ARG A 476 16.10 19.32 22.77
C ARG A 476 16.63 19.85 24.11
N LEU A 477 15.77 20.06 25.11
CA LEU A 477 16.20 20.42 26.46
C LEU A 477 17.07 19.32 27.08
N VAL A 478 16.65 18.05 26.96
CA VAL A 478 17.46 16.95 27.48
C VAL A 478 18.77 16.80 26.71
N MET A 479 18.80 17.07 25.40
CA MET A 479 20.05 17.08 24.62
C MET A 479 21.05 18.09 25.20
N LEU A 480 20.57 19.31 25.48
CA LEU A 480 21.36 20.37 26.09
C LEU A 480 21.89 19.97 27.48
N LEU A 481 20.99 19.56 28.38
CA LEU A 481 21.34 19.17 29.76
C LEU A 481 22.26 17.95 29.81
N ALA A 482 22.03 16.99 28.91
CA ALA A 482 22.88 15.82 28.82
C ALA A 482 24.17 16.10 28.05
N GLY A 483 24.32 17.21 27.31
CA GLY A 483 25.50 17.47 26.49
C GLY A 483 25.67 16.44 25.36
N VAL A 484 24.59 16.14 24.64
CA VAL A 484 24.58 15.17 23.51
C VAL A 484 24.07 15.83 22.24
N ASP A 485 24.78 15.66 21.13
CA ASP A 485 24.51 16.38 19.88
C ASP A 485 23.39 15.75 19.02
N SER A 486 22.81 14.62 19.46
CA SER A 486 21.74 13.92 18.73
C SER A 486 20.51 13.62 19.58
N ILE A 487 19.34 13.96 19.05
CA ILE A 487 18.02 13.65 19.63
C ILE A 487 17.80 12.14 19.83
N ARG A 488 18.46 11.32 19.00
CA ARG A 488 18.39 9.86 19.08
C ARG A 488 19.08 9.31 20.33
N GLU A 489 19.95 10.08 20.99
CA GLU A 489 20.55 9.68 22.27
C GLU A 489 19.60 9.89 23.46
N VAL A 490 18.65 10.81 23.35
CA VAL A 490 17.70 11.15 24.44
C VAL A 490 16.33 10.51 24.29
N ILE A 491 16.10 9.79 23.18
CA ILE A 491 14.92 8.95 22.93
C ILE A 491 15.33 7.48 23.10
N LEU A 492 14.58 6.73 23.93
CA LEU A 492 14.88 5.31 24.19
C LEU A 492 14.86 4.49 22.90
N PHE A 493 13.81 4.67 22.10
CA PHE A 493 13.60 3.95 20.85
C PHE A 493 13.32 4.96 19.72
N PRO A 494 14.36 5.60 19.16
CA PRO A 494 14.18 6.54 18.06
C PRO A 494 13.67 5.82 16.81
N THR A 495 12.97 6.55 15.93
CA THR A 495 12.49 5.98 14.67
C THR A 495 13.69 5.70 13.77
N LEU A 496 13.87 4.44 13.39
CA LEU A 496 14.94 4.00 12.50
C LEU A 496 14.33 3.41 11.23
N ARG A 497 15.08 3.49 10.13
CA ARG A 497 14.73 2.72 8.93
C ARG A 497 14.70 1.24 9.32
N PRO A 498 13.64 0.49 8.93
CA PRO A 498 13.61 -0.95 9.14
C PRO A 498 14.89 -1.58 8.61
N GLU A 499 15.42 -2.56 9.34
CA GLU A 499 16.40 -3.46 8.72
C GLU A 499 15.71 -4.09 7.51
N VAL A 500 16.36 -4.06 6.34
CA VAL A 500 15.85 -4.80 5.18
C VAL A 500 15.61 -6.24 5.64
N PRO A 501 14.41 -6.81 5.47
CA PRO A 501 14.14 -8.19 5.87
C PRO A 501 15.08 -9.12 5.09
N GLY A 502 16.23 -9.44 5.66
CA GLY A 502 17.28 -10.08 4.86
C GLY A 502 18.71 -9.61 5.10
N THR A 503 18.99 -8.56 5.87
CA THR A 503 20.38 -8.21 6.23
C THR A 503 20.60 -8.40 7.73
N GLY A 504 21.54 -9.26 8.08
CA GLY A 504 22.08 -9.28 9.45
C GLY A 504 22.88 -8.00 9.73
N PRO A 505 23.29 -7.79 11.00
CA PRO A 505 23.99 -6.57 11.44
C PRO A 505 25.30 -6.25 10.69
N ASP A 506 25.82 -7.18 9.88
CA ASP A 506 27.06 -7.00 9.09
C ASP A 506 26.83 -6.89 7.57
N GLY A 507 25.58 -6.69 7.11
CA GLY A 507 25.25 -6.72 5.67
C GLY A 507 25.30 -8.13 5.05
N ALA A 508 25.45 -9.17 5.86
CA ALA A 508 25.31 -10.55 5.41
C ALA A 508 23.84 -10.87 5.15
N VAL A 509 23.55 -11.39 3.95
CA VAL A 509 22.22 -11.86 3.54
C VAL A 509 21.73 -12.93 4.54
N ARG A 510 20.78 -12.55 5.38
CA ARG A 510 19.98 -13.44 6.22
C ARG A 510 19.36 -14.49 5.30
N PRO A 511 19.44 -15.79 5.62
CA PRO A 511 18.59 -16.77 4.96
C PRO A 511 17.14 -16.27 5.08
N LEU A 512 16.39 -16.30 3.98
CA LEU A 512 14.94 -16.08 3.98
C LEU A 512 14.32 -17.17 4.86
N VAL A 513 14.21 -16.91 6.16
CA VAL A 513 13.52 -17.80 7.09
C VAL A 513 12.03 -17.59 6.84
N ALA A 514 11.33 -18.68 6.50
CA ALA A 514 9.88 -18.68 6.39
C ALA A 514 9.25 -18.03 7.63
N PRO A 515 8.20 -17.20 7.50
CA PRO A 515 7.47 -16.72 8.66
C PRO A 515 7.06 -17.92 9.51
N THR A 516 7.35 -17.82 10.81
CA THR A 516 6.96 -18.85 11.77
C THR A 516 5.44 -19.00 11.69
N PRO A 517 4.89 -20.19 11.41
CA PRO A 517 3.45 -20.38 11.51
C PRO A 517 3.03 -20.00 12.93
N LEU A 518 2.07 -19.09 13.04
CA LEU A 518 1.42 -18.81 14.32
C LEU A 518 0.95 -20.16 14.90
N PRO A 519 1.22 -20.46 16.18
CA PRO A 519 0.70 -21.65 16.80
C PRO A 519 -0.83 -21.63 16.70
N ALA A 520 -1.39 -22.64 16.02
CA ALA A 520 -2.81 -22.91 16.02
C ALA A 520 -3.21 -23.32 17.45
N GLY A 521 -3.64 -22.35 18.26
CA GLY A 521 -4.01 -22.60 19.64
C GLY A 521 -4.10 -21.34 20.48
N SER A 522 -5.06 -20.46 20.17
CA SER A 522 -5.56 -19.44 21.11
C SER A 522 -6.88 -18.86 20.58
N THR A 523 -7.88 -19.74 20.47
CA THR A 523 -9.28 -19.35 20.63
C THR A 523 -9.82 -20.20 21.78
N ALA A 524 -9.63 -19.70 22.99
CA ALA A 524 -10.28 -20.29 24.16
C ALA A 524 -11.78 -19.98 24.09
N GLY A 525 -12.58 -21.04 23.97
CA GLY A 525 -14.01 -21.09 24.26
C GLY A 525 -14.31 -22.47 24.86
N PRO A 526 -15.18 -22.57 25.88
CA PRO A 526 -15.18 -23.69 26.82
C PRO A 526 -15.93 -24.92 26.30
N ASP A 527 -15.65 -26.03 26.97
CA ASP A 527 -16.34 -27.33 26.96
C ASP A 527 -15.87 -28.41 25.96
N GLY A 528 -15.52 -29.57 26.53
CA GLY A 528 -15.49 -30.85 25.81
C GLY A 528 -14.30 -31.75 26.13
N ALA A 529 -14.49 -32.66 27.09
CA ALA A 529 -13.53 -33.66 27.55
C ALA A 529 -13.31 -34.85 26.57
N ALA A 530 -12.28 -35.66 26.90
CA ALA A 530 -11.98 -37.03 26.47
C ALA A 530 -11.27 -37.22 25.11
N THR A 531 -10.28 -38.09 24.91
CA THR A 531 -9.61 -39.14 25.73
C THR A 531 -8.30 -39.54 25.04
N ALA A 532 -7.32 -39.98 25.83
CA ALA A 532 -6.11 -40.65 25.34
C ALA A 532 -6.40 -42.11 24.98
N ASP A 533 -5.84 -42.58 23.87
CA ASP A 533 -5.20 -43.90 23.67
C ASP A 533 -4.91 -44.08 22.17
N ASP A 534 -3.64 -44.19 21.79
CA ASP A 534 -3.06 -45.47 21.34
C ASP A 534 -1.62 -45.23 20.81
N ALA A 535 -0.67 -45.96 21.38
CA ALA A 535 0.74 -45.92 21.01
C ALA A 535 1.01 -47.02 19.98
N GLY A 536 1.31 -46.63 18.74
CA GLY A 536 1.68 -47.55 17.67
C GLY A 536 2.76 -46.96 16.76
N THR A 537 3.92 -47.62 16.74
CA THR A 537 5.08 -47.41 15.86
C THR A 537 4.70 -47.04 14.41
N ALA A 538 5.08 -45.83 13.99
CA ALA A 538 4.98 -45.40 12.60
C ALA A 538 6.37 -44.97 12.07
N VAL A 539 6.89 -45.80 11.16
CA VAL A 539 7.89 -45.42 10.17
C VAL A 539 7.43 -44.11 9.52
N ALA A 540 8.28 -43.08 9.53
CA ALA A 540 7.97 -41.76 9.01
C ALA A 540 7.54 -41.83 7.53
N SER A 541 6.23 -41.94 7.31
CA SER A 541 5.62 -41.91 5.99
C SER A 541 5.73 -40.50 5.43
N VAL A 542 6.24 -40.44 4.20
CA VAL A 542 6.20 -39.31 3.27
C VAL A 542 5.01 -38.39 3.54
N VAL A 543 5.27 -37.20 4.06
CA VAL A 543 4.29 -36.11 4.02
C VAL A 543 4.16 -35.69 2.55
N ALA A 544 3.15 -36.27 1.89
CA ALA A 544 2.54 -35.68 0.72
C ALA A 544 2.19 -34.22 1.02
N LEU A 545 2.15 -33.36 -0.01
CA LEU A 545 1.76 -31.96 0.17
C LEU A 545 0.52 -31.91 1.06
N PRO A 546 0.49 -31.07 2.10
CA PRO A 546 -0.73 -30.94 2.88
C PRO A 546 -1.85 -30.63 1.90
N SER A 547 -2.82 -31.54 1.85
CA SER A 547 -4.12 -31.33 1.21
C SER A 547 -4.78 -30.15 1.93
N MET A 548 -4.35 -28.94 1.57
CA MET A 548 -4.98 -27.68 1.93
C MET A 548 -5.86 -27.27 0.75
N ALA A 549 -6.70 -28.22 0.31
CA ALA A 549 -8.04 -27.84 -0.11
C ALA A 549 -8.64 -26.95 0.99
N PRO A 550 -9.53 -25.99 0.69
CA PRO A 550 -10.42 -25.47 1.72
C PRO A 550 -10.96 -26.70 2.45
N SER A 551 -10.59 -26.86 3.72
CA SER A 551 -10.85 -28.10 4.44
C SER A 551 -12.33 -28.45 4.31
N SER A 552 -12.60 -29.75 4.39
CA SER A 552 -13.88 -30.47 4.49
C SER A 552 -14.97 -29.89 5.43
N GLY A 553 -14.85 -28.64 5.87
CA GLY A 553 -15.92 -27.91 6.52
C GLY A 553 -17.08 -27.59 5.57
N PRO A 554 -18.30 -27.43 6.11
CA PRO A 554 -19.50 -27.21 5.32
C PRO A 554 -19.38 -25.91 4.51
N VAL A 555 -19.58 -26.01 3.19
CA VAL A 555 -19.70 -24.85 2.30
C VAL A 555 -20.95 -24.06 2.72
N PRO A 556 -20.86 -22.76 3.04
CA PRO A 556 -22.02 -21.95 3.41
C PRO A 556 -23.08 -21.97 2.30
N ALA A 557 -24.36 -22.12 2.68
CA ALA A 557 -25.46 -22.12 1.73
C ALA A 557 -25.54 -20.76 0.98
N PRO A 558 -25.80 -20.76 -0.34
CA PRO A 558 -25.89 -19.53 -1.11
C PRO A 558 -27.11 -18.70 -0.67
N PRO A 559 -27.04 -17.35 -0.71
CA PRO A 559 -28.19 -16.50 -0.45
C PRO A 559 -29.31 -16.72 -1.51
N PRO A 560 -30.59 -16.51 -1.15
CA PRO A 560 -31.70 -16.69 -2.08
C PRO A 560 -31.58 -15.71 -3.26
N THR A 561 -31.37 -16.25 -4.47
CA THR A 561 -31.26 -15.44 -5.69
C THR A 561 -32.58 -14.74 -6.00
N ALA A 562 -32.52 -13.42 -6.22
CA ALA A 562 -33.68 -12.65 -6.66
C ALA A 562 -34.22 -13.21 -7.98
N ARG A 563 -35.53 -13.51 -8.05
CA ARG A 563 -36.21 -14.09 -9.22
C ARG A 563 -35.79 -13.39 -10.52
N THR A 564 -35.02 -14.07 -11.35
CA THR A 564 -34.51 -13.49 -12.60
C THR A 564 -35.58 -13.59 -13.70
N HIS A 565 -36.16 -12.45 -14.10
CA HIS A 565 -37.03 -12.36 -15.30
C HIS A 565 -36.23 -12.48 -16.63
N ALA A 566 -35.07 -13.12 -16.62
CA ALA A 566 -34.15 -13.24 -17.75
C ALA A 566 -34.79 -13.74 -19.07
N PRO A 567 -35.66 -14.78 -19.08
CA PRO A 567 -36.30 -15.20 -20.32
C PRO A 567 -37.26 -14.14 -20.88
N ALA A 568 -38.05 -13.49 -20.02
CA ALA A 568 -38.99 -12.44 -20.43
C ALA A 568 -38.27 -11.22 -21.03
N VAL A 569 -37.14 -10.82 -20.45
CA VAL A 569 -36.31 -9.72 -20.98
C VAL A 569 -35.77 -10.04 -22.38
N ARG A 570 -35.29 -11.27 -22.61
CA ARG A 570 -34.80 -11.68 -23.94
C ARG A 570 -35.90 -11.67 -24.99
N VAL A 571 -37.10 -12.12 -24.63
CA VAL A 571 -38.28 -12.07 -25.52
C VAL A 571 -38.64 -10.63 -25.85
N LEU A 572 -38.72 -9.73 -24.85
CA LEU A 572 -39.01 -8.31 -25.08
C LEU A 572 -37.96 -7.62 -25.97
N ALA A 573 -36.68 -7.94 -25.78
CA ALA A 573 -35.60 -7.43 -26.62
C ALA A 573 -35.71 -7.93 -28.08
N GLY A 574 -36.01 -9.22 -28.29
CA GLY A 574 -36.25 -9.78 -29.61
C GLY A 574 -37.46 -9.17 -30.31
N LEU A 575 -38.58 -8.98 -29.59
CA LEU A 575 -39.76 -8.30 -30.12
C LEU A 575 -39.51 -6.81 -30.42
N THR A 576 -38.62 -6.16 -29.66
CA THR A 576 -38.20 -4.77 -29.93
C THR A 576 -37.41 -4.68 -31.25
N ALA A 577 -36.50 -5.61 -31.50
CA ALA A 577 -35.79 -5.68 -32.78
C ALA A 577 -36.76 -5.93 -33.94
N LEU A 578 -37.68 -6.88 -33.79
CA LEU A 578 -38.69 -7.18 -34.81
C LEU A 578 -39.59 -5.98 -35.10
N SER A 579 -40.01 -5.25 -34.06
CA SER A 579 -40.79 -4.02 -34.23
C SER A 579 -40.00 -2.94 -34.95
N GLY A 580 -38.71 -2.77 -34.66
CA GLY A 580 -37.85 -1.82 -35.38
C GLY A 580 -37.75 -2.11 -36.88
N VAL A 581 -37.59 -3.38 -37.26
CA VAL A 581 -37.66 -3.81 -38.67
C VAL A 581 -39.02 -3.48 -39.30
N LEU A 582 -40.11 -3.78 -38.60
CA LEU A 582 -41.46 -3.52 -39.12
C LEU A 582 -41.72 -2.01 -39.33
N GLN A 583 -41.20 -1.15 -38.45
CA GLN A 583 -41.30 0.30 -38.61
C GLN A 583 -40.51 0.82 -39.83
N LEU A 584 -39.32 0.27 -40.08
CA LEU A 584 -38.56 0.57 -41.29
C LEU A 584 -39.28 0.10 -42.57
N LEU A 585 -39.88 -1.09 -42.54
CA LEU A 585 -40.62 -1.63 -43.69
C LEU A 585 -41.89 -0.83 -43.98
N THR A 586 -42.65 -0.46 -42.96
CA THR A 586 -43.86 0.37 -43.11
C THR A 586 -43.54 1.83 -43.47
N ALA A 587 -42.28 2.26 -43.30
CA ALA A 587 -41.78 3.54 -43.79
C ALA A 587 -41.68 3.62 -45.31
N LEU A 588 -41.48 2.48 -46.00
CA LEU A 588 -41.35 2.43 -47.45
C LEU A 588 -42.66 2.87 -48.13
N PRO A 589 -42.62 3.83 -49.08
CA PRO A 589 -43.83 4.38 -49.70
C PRO A 589 -44.68 3.33 -50.40
N VAL A 590 -44.07 2.37 -51.10
CA VAL A 590 -44.77 1.24 -51.75
C VAL A 590 -45.56 0.39 -50.75
N VAL A 591 -45.01 0.17 -49.56
CA VAL A 591 -45.66 -0.62 -48.49
C VAL A 591 -46.76 0.21 -47.83
N HIS A 592 -46.50 1.50 -47.61
CA HIS A 592 -47.46 2.44 -47.05
C HIS A 592 -48.69 2.63 -47.96
N GLU A 593 -48.49 2.82 -49.27
CA GLU A 593 -49.56 2.93 -50.28
C GLU A 593 -50.43 1.66 -50.33
N ARG A 594 -49.84 0.47 -50.15
CA ARG A 594 -50.55 -0.80 -50.12
C ARG A 594 -51.36 -1.04 -48.85
N LEU A 595 -50.91 -0.51 -47.71
CA LEU A 595 -51.53 -0.73 -46.40
C LEU A 595 -52.65 0.27 -46.05
N VAL A 596 -52.52 1.53 -46.48
CA VAL A 596 -53.47 2.62 -46.13
C VAL A 596 -54.55 2.82 -47.21
N GLY A 597 -54.33 2.30 -48.42
CA GLY A 597 -55.17 2.59 -49.58
C GLY A 597 -54.95 4.01 -50.11
N ARG A 598 -55.16 4.22 -51.42
CA ARG A 598 -55.06 5.55 -52.05
C ARG A 598 -56.22 6.43 -51.57
N GLY A 599 -56.07 7.20 -50.49
CA GLY A 599 -57.08 8.23 -50.18
C GLY A 599 -57.15 8.86 -48.78
N THR A 600 -56.34 8.49 -47.79
CA THR A 600 -56.54 8.97 -46.40
C THR A 600 -55.29 9.60 -45.78
N ALA A 601 -54.78 10.67 -46.40
CA ALA A 601 -53.83 11.55 -45.72
C ALA A 601 -54.60 12.63 -44.93
N PHE A 602 -54.45 12.66 -43.61
CA PHE A 602 -54.96 13.76 -42.78
C PHE A 602 -54.02 14.97 -42.90
N GLY A 603 -54.52 16.09 -43.41
CA GLY A 603 -53.83 17.39 -43.35
C GLY A 603 -52.78 17.65 -44.45
N PRO A 604 -52.00 18.73 -44.30
CA PRO A 604 -51.01 19.13 -45.31
C PRO A 604 -49.87 18.11 -45.44
N LEU A 605 -49.23 18.02 -46.62
CA LEU A 605 -48.20 17.02 -46.97
C LEU A 605 -47.07 16.88 -45.94
N TRP A 606 -46.72 17.94 -45.21
CA TRP A 606 -45.68 17.90 -44.18
C TRP A 606 -46.04 17.00 -42.99
N VAL A 607 -47.33 16.85 -42.64
CA VAL A 607 -47.81 16.03 -41.51
C VAL A 607 -47.46 14.54 -41.69
N PRO A 608 -47.88 13.86 -42.78
CA PRO A 608 -47.52 12.46 -42.99
C PRO A 608 -46.03 12.25 -43.27
N VAL A 609 -45.35 13.25 -43.86
CA VAL A 609 -43.90 13.21 -44.08
C VAL A 609 -43.15 13.20 -42.74
N SER A 610 -43.49 14.09 -41.81
CA SER A 610 -42.86 14.13 -40.47
C SER A 610 -43.10 12.84 -39.69
N GLY A 611 -44.31 12.27 -39.74
CA GLY A 611 -44.61 10.96 -39.12
C GLY A 611 -43.81 9.80 -39.73
N ALA A 612 -43.61 9.81 -41.04
CA ALA A 612 -42.79 8.81 -41.75
C ALA A 612 -41.31 8.93 -41.39
N VAL A 613 -40.75 10.14 -41.39
CA VAL A 613 -39.36 10.40 -40.99
C VAL A 613 -39.13 9.96 -39.55
N ALA A 614 -40.04 10.29 -38.64
CA ALA A 614 -39.97 9.85 -37.24
C ALA A 614 -40.00 8.31 -37.13
N SER A 615 -40.82 7.61 -37.91
CA SER A 615 -40.91 6.14 -37.90
C SER A 615 -39.60 5.48 -38.36
N VAL A 616 -38.89 6.07 -39.32
CA VAL A 616 -37.58 5.57 -39.78
C VAL A 616 -36.53 5.69 -38.68
N VAL A 617 -36.46 6.86 -38.05
CA VAL A 617 -35.52 7.12 -36.95
C VAL A 617 -35.81 6.20 -35.77
N VAL A 618 -37.08 6.09 -35.37
CA VAL A 618 -37.52 5.21 -34.27
C VAL A 618 -37.20 3.74 -34.59
N GLY A 619 -37.53 3.26 -35.79
CA GLY A 619 -37.28 1.88 -36.19
C GLY A 619 -35.80 1.49 -36.15
N LEU A 620 -34.91 2.36 -36.65
CA LEU A 620 -33.47 2.14 -36.61
C LEU A 620 -32.92 2.17 -35.17
N LEU A 621 -33.34 3.13 -34.35
CA LEU A 621 -32.87 3.24 -32.96
C LEU A 621 -33.34 2.05 -32.11
N LEU A 622 -34.57 1.57 -32.28
CA LEU A 622 -35.07 0.37 -31.58
C LEU A 622 -34.27 -0.88 -31.95
N LEU A 623 -33.88 -1.03 -33.22
CA LEU A 623 -33.01 -2.13 -33.66
C LEU A 623 -31.67 -2.12 -32.94
N LEU A 624 -31.03 -0.95 -32.85
CA LEU A 624 -29.73 -0.78 -32.19
C LEU A 624 -29.82 -0.95 -30.65
N LEU A 625 -30.95 -0.57 -30.05
CA LEU A 625 -31.17 -0.70 -28.60
C LEU A 625 -31.53 -2.14 -28.17
N SER A 626 -31.95 -3.00 -29.08
CA SER A 626 -32.39 -4.37 -28.76
C SER A 626 -31.34 -5.21 -28.01
N ASP A 627 -30.07 -5.16 -28.41
CA ASP A 627 -28.98 -5.86 -27.70
C ASP A 627 -28.79 -5.30 -26.27
N GLN A 628 -28.90 -3.99 -26.11
CA GLN A 628 -28.73 -3.33 -24.80
C GLN A 628 -29.93 -3.58 -23.87
N LEU A 629 -31.13 -3.71 -24.42
CA LEU A 629 -32.32 -4.19 -23.70
C LEU A 629 -32.15 -5.64 -23.24
N ALA A 630 -31.63 -6.52 -24.10
CA ALA A 630 -31.33 -7.91 -23.72
C ALA A 630 -30.33 -7.99 -22.54
N ARG A 631 -29.46 -6.98 -22.41
CA ARG A 631 -28.51 -6.79 -21.30
C ARG A 631 -29.08 -6.02 -20.10
N ARG A 632 -30.39 -5.78 -20.04
CA ARG A 632 -31.09 -5.14 -18.90
C ARG A 632 -30.68 -3.69 -18.62
N LYS A 633 -30.16 -2.97 -19.62
CA LYS A 633 -29.63 -1.61 -19.42
C LYS A 633 -30.75 -0.58 -19.20
N ALA A 634 -30.65 0.16 -18.10
CA ALA A 634 -31.67 1.12 -17.67
C ALA A 634 -31.86 2.27 -18.68
N LEU A 635 -30.78 2.78 -19.26
CA LEU A 635 -30.85 3.82 -20.29
C LEU A 635 -31.52 3.29 -21.57
N ALA A 636 -31.18 2.07 -22.00
CA ALA A 636 -31.79 1.46 -23.17
C ALA A 636 -33.31 1.25 -22.97
N TRP A 637 -33.72 0.87 -21.75
CA TRP A 637 -35.13 0.80 -21.37
C TRP A 637 -35.83 2.15 -21.44
N ARG A 638 -35.26 3.22 -20.84
CA ARG A 638 -35.86 4.57 -20.90
C ARG A 638 -36.02 5.06 -22.33
N LEU A 639 -34.98 4.87 -23.15
CA LEU A 639 -35.00 5.25 -24.57
C LEU A 639 -36.02 4.41 -25.34
N ALA A 640 -36.10 3.10 -25.13
CA ALA A 640 -37.09 2.25 -25.79
C ALA A 640 -38.52 2.62 -25.41
N VAL A 641 -38.80 2.92 -24.14
CA VAL A 641 -40.11 3.43 -23.67
C VAL A 641 -40.48 4.72 -24.39
N LEU A 642 -39.56 5.68 -24.46
CA LEU A 642 -39.76 6.93 -25.19
C LEU A 642 -40.00 6.68 -26.68
N LEU A 643 -39.17 5.84 -27.32
CA LEU A 643 -39.25 5.53 -28.74
C LEU A 643 -40.55 4.80 -29.11
N PHE A 644 -41.06 3.90 -28.26
CA PHE A 644 -42.37 3.27 -28.49
C PHE A 644 -43.53 4.25 -28.30
N ALA A 645 -43.45 5.19 -27.36
CA ALA A 645 -44.45 6.25 -27.21
C ALA A 645 -44.44 7.20 -28.42
N VAL A 646 -43.27 7.67 -28.85
CA VAL A 646 -43.09 8.51 -30.04
C VAL A 646 -43.51 7.75 -31.31
N GLY A 647 -43.16 6.48 -31.43
CA GLY A 647 -43.54 5.62 -32.56
C GLY A 647 -45.07 5.43 -32.67
N ALA A 648 -45.77 5.24 -31.54
CA ALA A 648 -47.23 5.17 -31.53
C ALA A 648 -47.86 6.47 -32.06
N VAL A 649 -47.36 7.64 -31.62
CA VAL A 649 -47.81 8.94 -32.12
C VAL A 649 -47.47 9.11 -33.60
N ALA A 650 -46.25 8.76 -34.02
CA ALA A 650 -45.81 8.85 -35.41
C ALA A 650 -46.69 8.00 -36.35
N HIS A 651 -47.10 6.80 -35.92
CA HIS A 651 -48.01 5.94 -36.68
C HIS A 651 -49.46 6.44 -36.73
N VAL A 652 -49.89 7.28 -35.79
CA VAL A 652 -51.18 7.98 -35.88
C VAL A 652 -51.08 9.15 -36.86
N VAL A 653 -50.00 9.94 -36.75
CA VAL A 653 -49.76 11.15 -37.57
C VAL A 653 -49.50 10.82 -39.05
N LYS A 654 -48.80 9.71 -39.34
CA LYS A 654 -48.48 9.28 -40.71
C LYS A 654 -49.72 8.80 -41.50
N GLY A 655 -50.79 8.43 -40.81
CA GLY A 655 -51.97 7.75 -41.36
C GLY A 655 -52.25 6.51 -40.50
N PRO A 656 -53.49 6.29 -40.04
CA PRO A 656 -53.77 5.37 -38.93
C PRO A 656 -53.38 3.93 -39.28
N HIS A 657 -52.25 3.46 -38.74
CA HIS A 657 -51.82 2.06 -38.79
C HIS A 657 -52.20 1.36 -37.49
N PRO A 658 -53.44 0.86 -37.33
CA PRO A 658 -53.93 0.34 -36.04
C PRO A 658 -53.08 -0.81 -35.51
N VAL A 659 -52.56 -1.66 -36.40
CA VAL A 659 -51.67 -2.78 -36.06
C VAL A 659 -50.33 -2.29 -35.52
N ALA A 660 -49.72 -1.28 -36.15
CA ALA A 660 -48.44 -0.74 -35.71
C ALA A 660 -48.55 0.03 -34.39
N VAL A 661 -49.65 0.77 -34.20
CA VAL A 661 -49.99 1.44 -32.94
C VAL A 661 -50.21 0.42 -31.82
N ALA A 662 -51.01 -0.62 -32.06
CA ALA A 662 -51.26 -1.68 -31.09
C ALA A 662 -49.96 -2.41 -30.69
N LEU A 663 -49.07 -2.69 -31.65
CA LEU A 663 -47.77 -3.28 -31.38
C LEU A 663 -46.89 -2.37 -30.51
N CYS A 664 -46.83 -1.07 -30.81
CA CYS A 664 -46.06 -0.11 -30.00
C CYS A 664 -46.60 -0.02 -28.58
N LEU A 665 -47.93 0.04 -28.40
CA LEU A 665 -48.58 0.09 -27.08
C LEU A 665 -48.39 -1.21 -26.29
N ALA A 666 -48.45 -2.37 -26.96
CA ALA A 666 -48.21 -3.67 -26.32
C ALA A 666 -46.76 -3.82 -25.83
N LEU A 667 -45.78 -3.41 -26.64
CA LEU A 667 -44.37 -3.44 -26.25
C LEU A 667 -44.04 -2.41 -25.17
N LEU A 668 -44.65 -1.22 -25.24
CA LEU A 668 -44.59 -0.22 -24.18
C LEU A 668 -45.12 -0.78 -22.85
N ALA A 669 -46.31 -1.39 -22.85
CA ALA A 669 -46.88 -2.02 -21.67
C ALA A 669 -46.00 -3.15 -21.12
N GLY A 670 -45.42 -3.97 -22.00
CA GLY A 670 -44.45 -5.01 -21.64
C GLY A 670 -43.20 -4.42 -20.95
N LEU A 671 -42.58 -3.40 -21.53
CA LEU A 671 -41.40 -2.73 -20.96
C LEU A 671 -41.70 -2.08 -19.61
N VAL A 672 -42.89 -1.49 -19.43
CA VAL A 672 -43.32 -0.91 -18.14
C VAL A 672 -43.61 -2.00 -17.10
N ARG A 673 -44.29 -3.08 -17.49
CA ARG A 673 -44.61 -4.24 -16.62
C ARG A 673 -43.37 -4.93 -16.06
N TYR A 674 -42.30 -4.98 -16.85
CA TYR A 674 -41.00 -5.56 -16.48
C TYR A 674 -39.95 -4.50 -16.11
N ARG A 675 -40.34 -3.28 -15.74
CA ARG A 675 -39.42 -2.18 -15.39
C ARG A 675 -38.37 -2.57 -14.34
N SER A 676 -38.73 -3.41 -13.37
CA SER A 676 -37.83 -3.86 -12.31
C SER A 676 -36.68 -4.74 -12.82
N ALA A 677 -36.80 -5.30 -14.02
CA ALA A 677 -35.76 -6.12 -14.65
C ALA A 677 -34.68 -5.28 -15.36
N PHE A 678 -34.90 -3.99 -15.62
CA PHE A 678 -33.98 -3.11 -16.37
C PHE A 678 -33.29 -2.07 -15.47
N ARG A 679 -32.51 -2.55 -14.49
CA ARG A 679 -31.82 -1.69 -13.52
C ARG A 679 -30.33 -1.45 -13.83
N ALA A 680 -29.76 -2.17 -14.80
CA ALA A 680 -28.32 -2.18 -14.97
C ALA A 680 -27.79 -0.84 -15.48
N PRO A 681 -26.76 -0.26 -14.84
CA PRO A 681 -26.09 0.94 -15.33
C PRO A 681 -25.44 0.70 -16.70
N ALA A 682 -25.18 1.80 -17.41
CA ALA A 682 -24.52 1.75 -18.70
C ALA A 682 -23.09 1.19 -18.56
N ASP A 683 -22.68 0.35 -19.51
CA ASP A 683 -21.34 -0.23 -19.47
C ASP A 683 -20.25 0.84 -19.67
N PRO A 684 -19.05 0.66 -19.10
CA PRO A 684 -17.95 1.60 -19.20
C PRO A 684 -17.65 2.03 -20.65
N PRO A 685 -17.26 3.30 -20.90
CA PRO A 685 -16.99 3.79 -22.26
C PRO A 685 -15.86 2.98 -22.91
N SER A 686 -15.94 2.77 -24.22
CA SER A 686 -14.95 2.02 -25.01
C SER A 686 -14.95 2.48 -26.46
N LEU A 687 -13.79 2.89 -26.97
CA LEU A 687 -13.59 3.28 -28.37
C LEU A 687 -13.86 2.12 -29.35
N LEU A 688 -13.70 0.86 -28.90
CA LEU A 688 -14.07 -0.32 -29.70
C LEU A 688 -15.57 -0.38 -30.00
N ARG A 689 -16.42 0.25 -29.17
CA ARG A 689 -17.85 0.37 -29.50
C ARG A 689 -18.08 1.35 -30.63
N LEU A 690 -17.25 2.40 -30.75
CA LEU A 690 -17.31 3.32 -31.88
C LEU A 690 -16.96 2.61 -33.19
N LEU A 691 -15.86 1.85 -33.19
CA LEU A 691 -15.42 1.05 -34.33
C LEU A 691 -16.43 -0.01 -34.78
N ARG A 692 -17.30 -0.49 -33.86
CA ARG A 692 -18.39 -1.42 -34.20
C ARG A 692 -19.67 -0.68 -34.59
N PHE A 693 -19.99 0.42 -33.94
CA PHE A 693 -21.24 1.17 -34.15
C PHE A 693 -21.26 1.83 -35.52
N VAL A 694 -20.19 2.54 -35.90
CA VAL A 694 -20.12 3.28 -37.17
C VAL A 694 -20.39 2.40 -38.40
N PRO A 695 -19.69 1.27 -38.62
CA PRO A 695 -19.95 0.44 -39.80
C PRO A 695 -21.33 -0.21 -39.76
N LEU A 696 -21.84 -0.60 -38.58
CA LEU A 696 -23.15 -1.24 -38.46
C LEU A 696 -24.30 -0.24 -38.69
N TYR A 697 -24.15 0.99 -38.20
CA TYR A 697 -25.07 2.10 -38.44
C TYR A 697 -25.10 2.48 -39.92
N LEU A 698 -23.92 2.70 -40.52
CA LEU A 698 -23.81 3.02 -41.95
C LEU A 698 -24.37 1.90 -42.82
N ALA A 699 -24.10 0.62 -42.50
CA ALA A 699 -24.67 -0.50 -43.22
C ALA A 699 -26.21 -0.53 -43.14
N ALA A 700 -26.79 -0.24 -41.97
CA ALA A 700 -28.24 -0.20 -41.79
C ALA A 700 -28.89 0.98 -42.55
N VAL A 701 -28.27 2.16 -42.52
CA VAL A 701 -28.70 3.34 -43.29
C VAL A 701 -28.60 3.07 -44.79
N LEU A 702 -27.49 2.49 -45.27
CA LEU A 702 -27.29 2.14 -46.67
C LEU A 702 -28.33 1.11 -47.12
N LEU A 703 -28.59 0.08 -46.32
CA LEU A 703 -29.61 -0.91 -46.62
C LEU A 703 -30.99 -0.28 -46.75
N PHE A 704 -31.38 0.60 -45.81
CA PHE A 704 -32.65 1.31 -45.85
C PHE A 704 -32.75 2.24 -47.08
N GLY A 705 -31.73 3.07 -47.32
CA GLY A 705 -31.70 4.04 -48.42
C GLY A 705 -31.75 3.37 -49.79
N LEU A 706 -30.95 2.31 -49.99
CA LEU A 706 -30.96 1.53 -51.22
C LEU A 706 -32.29 0.78 -51.41
N ALA A 707 -32.85 0.19 -50.35
CA ALA A 707 -34.15 -0.48 -50.42
C ALA A 707 -35.29 0.50 -50.76
N ALA A 708 -35.26 1.72 -50.21
CA ALA A 708 -36.22 2.78 -50.49
C ALA A 708 -36.14 3.27 -51.95
N LEU A 709 -34.93 3.51 -52.47
CA LEU A 709 -34.72 3.86 -53.88
C LEU A 709 -35.17 2.72 -54.80
N TRP A 710 -34.77 1.48 -54.49
CA TRP A 710 -35.12 0.31 -55.29
C TRP A 710 -36.64 0.04 -55.34
N ALA A 711 -37.35 0.33 -54.25
CA ALA A 711 -38.81 0.25 -54.21
C ALA A 711 -39.47 1.28 -55.15
N GLU A 712 -38.87 2.45 -55.33
CA GLU A 712 -39.34 3.52 -56.23
C GLU A 712 -38.68 3.49 -57.62
N ARG A 713 -37.96 2.42 -57.99
CA ARG A 713 -37.17 2.33 -59.24
C ARG A 713 -37.92 2.66 -60.53
N GLY A 714 -39.25 2.50 -60.55
CA GLY A 714 -40.09 2.80 -61.71
C GLY A 714 -40.59 4.26 -61.77
N ARG A 715 -40.22 5.09 -60.79
CA ARG A 715 -40.64 6.49 -60.62
C ARG A 715 -39.45 7.42 -60.31
N VAL A 716 -38.23 7.00 -60.66
CA VAL A 716 -36.97 7.74 -60.47
C VAL A 716 -36.31 7.96 -61.83
N ASP A 717 -35.85 9.19 -62.09
CA ASP A 717 -35.17 9.59 -63.32
C ASP A 717 -33.85 10.32 -63.01
N PRO A 718 -32.70 9.94 -63.62
CA PRO A 718 -32.48 8.81 -64.54
C PRO A 718 -32.62 7.42 -63.86
N PRO A 719 -32.69 6.31 -64.63
CA PRO A 719 -32.75 4.96 -64.07
C PRO A 719 -31.64 4.67 -63.05
N LEU A 720 -31.98 3.92 -62.00
CA LEU A 720 -31.07 3.65 -60.88
C LEU A 720 -29.79 2.93 -61.34
N THR A 721 -28.65 3.48 -60.91
CA THR A 721 -27.32 2.85 -61.01
C THR A 721 -26.78 2.65 -59.60
N LEU A 722 -25.91 1.66 -59.39
CA LEU A 722 -25.34 1.42 -58.06
C LEU A 722 -24.54 2.63 -57.54
N ALA A 723 -23.76 3.25 -58.43
CA ALA A 723 -22.96 4.43 -58.10
C ALA A 723 -23.83 5.64 -57.74
N GLY A 724 -24.86 5.93 -58.55
CA GLY A 724 -25.77 7.04 -58.28
C GLY A 724 -26.62 6.81 -57.02
N ALA A 725 -27.04 5.57 -56.75
CA ALA A 725 -27.78 5.22 -55.55
C ALA A 725 -26.93 5.39 -54.28
N LEU A 726 -25.68 4.92 -54.29
CA LEU A 726 -24.74 5.13 -53.19
C LEU A 726 -24.44 6.61 -52.97
N GLN A 727 -24.21 7.37 -54.05
CA GLN A 727 -24.01 8.83 -53.98
C GLN A 727 -25.22 9.52 -53.34
N THR A 728 -26.44 9.19 -53.76
CA THR A 728 -27.67 9.79 -53.23
C THR A 728 -27.85 9.52 -51.74
N VAL A 729 -27.58 8.28 -51.30
CA VAL A 729 -27.71 7.93 -49.88
C VAL A 729 -26.65 8.65 -49.03
N LEU A 730 -25.39 8.66 -49.47
CA LEU A 730 -24.29 9.29 -48.72
C LEU A 730 -24.39 10.82 -48.70
N ALA A 731 -24.75 11.45 -49.83
CA ALA A 731 -24.97 12.89 -49.92
C ALA A 731 -26.19 13.33 -49.09
N GLY A 732 -27.27 12.55 -49.12
CA GLY A 732 -28.49 12.85 -48.36
C GLY A 732 -28.29 12.84 -46.85
N LEU A 733 -27.33 12.06 -46.32
CA LEU A 733 -26.98 12.09 -44.89
C LEU A 733 -26.48 13.46 -44.42
N VAL A 734 -25.91 14.26 -45.31
CA VAL A 734 -25.44 15.62 -44.99
C VAL A 734 -26.35 16.71 -45.59
N GLY A 735 -27.52 16.32 -46.09
CA GLY A 735 -28.51 17.23 -46.67
C GLY A 735 -28.19 17.68 -48.10
N LEU A 736 -27.29 16.99 -48.80
CA LEU A 736 -27.00 17.25 -50.22
C LEU A 736 -27.89 16.37 -51.11
N ASP A 737 -28.37 16.94 -52.21
CA ASP A 737 -29.19 16.23 -53.18
C ASP A 737 -28.33 15.28 -54.06
N GLY A 738 -28.94 14.16 -54.44
CA GLY A 738 -28.36 13.21 -55.39
C GLY A 738 -28.74 13.52 -56.84
N PRO A 739 -28.20 12.75 -57.83
CA PRO A 739 -28.47 12.96 -59.25
C PRO A 739 -29.89 12.58 -59.70
N TYR A 740 -30.79 12.20 -58.79
CA TYR A 740 -32.11 11.64 -59.11
C TYR A 740 -33.25 12.63 -58.83
N SER A 741 -34.24 12.63 -59.72
CA SER A 741 -35.54 13.26 -59.53
C SER A 741 -36.62 12.22 -59.22
N TYR A 742 -37.62 12.60 -58.43
CA TYR A 742 -38.62 11.68 -57.89
C TYR A 742 -40.03 12.00 -58.43
N GLY A 743 -40.71 11.02 -59.03
CA GLY A 743 -42.06 11.19 -59.56
C GLY A 743 -43.16 11.30 -58.48
N SER A 744 -42.90 10.84 -57.25
CA SER A 744 -43.83 10.94 -56.13
C SER A 744 -43.55 12.21 -55.30
N ARG A 745 -44.55 13.09 -55.18
CA ARG A 745 -44.46 14.30 -54.34
C ARG A 745 -44.19 13.99 -52.86
N PHE A 746 -44.74 12.87 -52.36
CA PHE A 746 -44.47 12.41 -51.00
C PHE A 746 -43.02 11.92 -50.87
N PHE A 747 -42.55 11.10 -51.80
CA PHE A 747 -41.19 10.56 -51.76
C PHE A 747 -40.13 11.65 -51.90
N ALA A 748 -40.37 12.64 -52.78
CA ALA A 748 -39.50 13.80 -52.98
C ALA A 748 -39.29 14.62 -51.69
N ALA A 749 -40.30 14.69 -50.81
CA ALA A 749 -40.20 15.38 -49.53
C ALA A 749 -39.70 14.46 -48.40
N PHE A 750 -40.14 13.20 -48.38
CA PHE A 750 -39.82 12.24 -47.33
C PHE A 750 -38.39 11.73 -47.39
N TYR A 751 -37.90 11.35 -48.58
CA TYR A 751 -36.65 10.61 -48.70
C TYR A 751 -35.41 11.45 -48.35
N PRO A 752 -35.24 12.69 -48.84
CA PRO A 752 -34.16 13.57 -48.39
C PRO A 752 -34.26 13.91 -46.90
N ALA A 753 -35.47 14.18 -46.39
CA ALA A 753 -35.70 14.48 -44.98
C ALA A 753 -35.38 13.28 -44.06
N ALA A 754 -35.68 12.05 -44.50
CA ALA A 754 -35.35 10.82 -43.77
C ALA A 754 -33.83 10.58 -43.73
N LEU A 755 -33.13 10.75 -44.86
CA LEU A 755 -31.67 10.62 -44.90
C LEU A 755 -30.99 11.69 -44.03
N LEU A 756 -31.42 12.95 -44.11
CA LEU A 756 -30.89 14.02 -43.26
C LEU A 756 -31.14 13.74 -41.77
N ALA A 757 -32.34 13.29 -41.40
CA ALA A 757 -32.65 12.93 -40.02
C ALA A 757 -31.76 11.78 -39.52
N LEU A 758 -31.51 10.76 -40.35
CA LEU A 758 -30.57 9.68 -40.05
C LEU A 758 -29.12 10.19 -39.96
N GLY A 759 -28.74 11.18 -40.76
CA GLY A 759 -27.42 11.82 -40.67
C GLY A 759 -27.23 12.57 -39.36
N VAL A 760 -28.21 13.40 -38.98
CA VAL A 760 -28.21 14.14 -37.71
C VAL A 760 -28.19 13.19 -36.52
N VAL A 761 -29.02 12.14 -36.52
CA VAL A 761 -29.03 11.12 -35.45
C VAL A 761 -27.71 10.37 -35.38
N GLY A 762 -27.13 10.03 -36.53
CA GLY A 762 -25.81 9.39 -36.61
C GLY A 762 -24.70 10.27 -36.06
N LEU A 763 -24.71 11.57 -36.39
CA LEU A 763 -23.76 12.56 -35.91
C LEU A 763 -23.89 12.79 -34.40
N VAL A 764 -25.12 12.91 -33.88
CA VAL A 764 -25.38 13.04 -32.44
C VAL A 764 -24.93 11.79 -31.70
N ALA A 765 -25.24 10.60 -32.22
CA ALA A 765 -24.79 9.34 -31.62
C ALA A 765 -23.26 9.21 -31.64
N LEU A 766 -22.62 9.60 -32.74
CA LEU A 766 -21.16 9.65 -32.89
C LEU A 766 -20.54 10.63 -31.88
N ALA A 767 -21.07 11.84 -31.77
CA ALA A 767 -20.62 12.85 -30.81
C ALA A 767 -20.79 12.35 -29.37
N VAL A 768 -21.95 11.79 -29.01
CA VAL A 768 -22.17 11.21 -27.69
C VAL A 768 -21.17 10.07 -27.42
N LEU A 769 -20.89 9.20 -28.38
CA LEU A 769 -19.92 8.11 -28.21
C LEU A 769 -18.46 8.59 -28.17
N LEU A 770 -18.12 9.69 -28.85
CA LEU A 770 -16.78 10.28 -28.92
C LEU A 770 -16.44 11.11 -27.68
N PHE A 771 -17.40 11.86 -27.14
CA PHE A 771 -17.19 12.77 -25.99
C PHE A 771 -17.51 12.12 -24.63
N ARG A 772 -18.31 11.05 -24.58
CA ARG A 772 -18.58 10.30 -23.35
C ARG A 772 -17.37 9.67 -22.65
N PRO A 773 -16.31 9.19 -23.35
CA PRO A 773 -15.08 8.74 -22.71
C PRO A 773 -14.33 9.86 -21.99
N LEU A 774 -14.43 11.10 -22.45
CA LEU A 774 -13.73 12.27 -21.89
C LEU A 774 -14.45 12.85 -20.67
N ALA A 775 -15.78 12.80 -20.62
CA ALA A 775 -16.58 13.30 -19.50
C ALA A 775 -16.73 12.30 -18.34
N ALA A 776 -16.43 11.01 -18.58
CA ALA A 776 -16.47 9.95 -17.57
C ALA A 776 -15.06 9.46 -17.26
N ALA A 777 -14.14 10.40 -16.95
CA ALA A 777 -12.87 10.07 -16.33
C ALA A 777 -13.16 9.22 -15.09
N ARG A 778 -12.79 7.94 -15.16
CA ARG A 778 -12.97 7.02 -14.04
C ARG A 778 -12.17 7.56 -12.86
N ARG A 779 -12.72 7.43 -11.65
CA ARG A 779 -11.88 7.40 -10.45
C ARG A 779 -11.03 6.13 -10.56
N PRO A 780 -9.73 6.24 -10.78
CA PRO A 780 -8.88 5.07 -10.76
C PRO A 780 -8.73 4.61 -9.28
N HIS A 781 -8.43 3.33 -9.04
CA HIS A 781 -8.25 2.81 -7.67
C HIS A 781 -7.22 3.63 -6.91
N THR A 782 -7.50 4.03 -5.67
CA THR A 782 -6.56 4.86 -4.91
C THR A 782 -5.26 4.11 -4.61
N GLU A 783 -4.19 4.81 -4.25
CA GLU A 783 -2.97 4.16 -3.75
C GLU A 783 -3.28 3.29 -2.52
N GLU A 784 -4.30 3.66 -1.74
CA GLU A 784 -4.81 2.89 -0.60
C GLU A 784 -5.44 1.55 -1.00
N ASP A 785 -6.25 1.52 -2.06
CA ASP A 785 -6.81 0.27 -2.61
C ASP A 785 -5.69 -0.69 -2.99
N TRP A 786 -4.62 -0.17 -3.60
CA TRP A 786 -3.43 -0.95 -3.97
C TRP A 786 -2.70 -1.47 -2.74
N ALA A 787 -2.42 -0.60 -1.77
CA ALA A 787 -1.78 -1.01 -0.51
C ALA A 787 -2.62 -2.05 0.23
N HIS A 788 -3.95 -1.97 0.16
CA HIS A 788 -4.85 -2.96 0.76
C HIS A 788 -4.79 -4.31 0.05
N ALA A 789 -4.88 -4.32 -1.28
CA ALA A 789 -4.71 -5.55 -2.07
C ALA A 789 -3.34 -6.18 -1.81
N GLU A 790 -2.28 -5.36 -1.75
CA GLU A 790 -0.92 -5.80 -1.47
C GLU A 790 -0.80 -6.45 -0.08
N ARG A 791 -1.35 -5.82 0.97
CA ARG A 791 -1.42 -6.42 2.31
C ARG A 791 -2.12 -7.77 2.32
N LEU A 792 -3.25 -7.90 1.62
CA LEU A 792 -4.00 -9.16 1.54
C LEU A 792 -3.22 -10.24 0.77
N VAL A 793 -2.46 -9.87 -0.27
CA VAL A 793 -1.55 -10.79 -0.97
C VAL A 793 -0.38 -11.23 -0.10
N HIS A 794 0.27 -10.32 0.62
CA HIS A 794 1.35 -10.66 1.57
C HIS A 794 0.87 -11.59 2.68
N THR A 795 -0.37 -11.40 3.15
CA THR A 795 -0.94 -12.13 4.28
C THR A 795 -1.54 -13.47 3.87
N TYR A 796 -2.31 -13.49 2.77
CA TYR A 796 -3.16 -14.62 2.38
C TYR A 796 -2.86 -15.16 0.96
N GLY A 797 -1.90 -14.58 0.24
CA GLY A 797 -1.56 -14.92 -1.14
C GLY A 797 -0.71 -16.20 -1.29
N TRP A 798 -1.23 -17.34 -0.83
CA TRP A 798 -0.52 -18.62 -0.83
C TRP A 798 -0.56 -19.38 -2.16
N ASP A 799 -1.48 -19.01 -3.05
CA ASP A 799 -1.54 -19.52 -4.42
C ASP A 799 -0.43 -18.92 -5.26
N THR A 800 0.14 -19.72 -6.17
CA THR A 800 1.21 -19.28 -7.07
C THR A 800 0.77 -18.18 -8.04
N LEU A 801 -0.55 -17.99 -8.24
CA LEU A 801 -1.08 -16.90 -9.06
C LEU A 801 -1.49 -15.67 -8.25
N ALA A 802 -1.40 -15.72 -6.92
CA ALA A 802 -1.92 -14.67 -6.05
C ALA A 802 -1.23 -13.32 -6.27
N TYR A 803 0.09 -13.31 -6.43
CA TYR A 803 0.85 -12.07 -6.62
C TYR A 803 0.48 -11.36 -7.93
N PHE A 804 0.15 -12.11 -8.98
CA PHE A 804 -0.28 -11.54 -10.26
C PHE A 804 -1.64 -10.85 -10.17
N ALA A 805 -2.41 -11.02 -9.10
CA ALA A 805 -3.62 -10.24 -8.86
C ALA A 805 -3.30 -8.73 -8.81
N LEU A 806 -2.10 -8.35 -8.36
CA LEU A 806 -1.57 -6.98 -8.26
C LEU A 806 -1.05 -6.43 -9.60
N ARG A 807 -1.66 -6.82 -10.72
CA ARG A 807 -1.30 -6.29 -12.04
C ARG A 807 -2.05 -4.99 -12.32
N ASP A 808 -1.38 -4.03 -12.95
CA ASP A 808 -1.85 -2.65 -13.14
C ASP A 808 -3.12 -2.50 -14.01
N ASP A 809 -3.44 -3.53 -14.78
CA ASP A 809 -4.59 -3.58 -15.67
C ASP A 809 -5.83 -4.24 -15.02
N LYS A 810 -5.74 -4.59 -13.73
CA LYS A 810 -6.84 -5.21 -12.97
C LYS A 810 -7.51 -4.20 -12.05
N SER A 811 -8.80 -4.42 -11.84
CA SER A 811 -9.59 -3.77 -10.80
C SER A 811 -9.70 -4.69 -9.59
N PHE A 812 -9.75 -4.12 -8.40
CA PHE A 812 -9.97 -4.86 -7.17
C PHE A 812 -11.44 -4.78 -6.75
N PHE A 813 -11.96 -5.91 -6.26
CA PHE A 813 -13.23 -5.95 -5.55
C PHE A 813 -12.97 -6.53 -4.16
N PHE A 814 -13.12 -5.71 -3.13
CA PHE A 814 -12.95 -6.09 -1.73
C PHE A 814 -14.27 -6.56 -1.14
N SER A 815 -14.23 -7.51 -0.20
CA SER A 815 -15.37 -7.80 0.66
C SER A 815 -15.67 -6.62 1.58
N ARG A 816 -16.92 -6.53 2.04
CA ARG A 816 -17.36 -5.50 3.00
C ARG A 816 -16.58 -5.46 4.31
N ASP A 817 -16.00 -6.58 4.74
CA ASP A 817 -15.16 -6.66 5.93
C ASP A 817 -13.69 -6.27 5.67
N GLY A 818 -13.30 -6.05 4.41
CA GLY A 818 -11.94 -5.72 4.02
C GLY A 818 -10.94 -6.88 4.12
N GLU A 819 -11.38 -8.09 4.46
CA GLU A 819 -10.48 -9.23 4.73
C GLU A 819 -10.28 -10.16 3.53
N ALA A 820 -10.93 -9.90 2.40
CA ALA A 820 -10.70 -10.61 1.15
C ALA A 820 -10.91 -9.70 -0.07
N PHE A 821 -10.27 -10.06 -1.17
CA PHE A 821 -10.46 -9.38 -2.45
C PHE A 821 -10.35 -10.35 -3.62
N LEU A 822 -10.82 -9.91 -4.78
CA LEU A 822 -10.54 -10.55 -6.07
C LEU A 822 -10.16 -9.50 -7.11
N ALA A 823 -9.25 -9.88 -8.01
CA ALA A 823 -8.80 -9.04 -9.09
C ALA A 823 -9.53 -9.40 -10.38
N TYR A 824 -10.18 -8.43 -11.03
CA TYR A 824 -10.98 -8.65 -12.23
C TYR A 824 -10.78 -7.56 -13.29
N THR A 825 -11.15 -7.87 -14.53
CA THR A 825 -11.26 -6.86 -15.59
C THR A 825 -12.59 -6.99 -16.32
N TYR A 826 -13.12 -5.87 -16.83
CA TYR A 826 -14.37 -5.86 -17.58
C TYR A 826 -14.12 -5.85 -19.10
N ILE A 827 -14.60 -6.88 -19.80
CA ILE A 827 -14.51 -7.00 -21.26
C ILE A 827 -15.87 -7.35 -21.88
N GLY A 828 -16.53 -6.36 -22.47
CA GLY A 828 -17.66 -6.56 -23.38
C GLY A 828 -18.85 -7.33 -22.79
N GLY A 829 -19.20 -7.04 -21.54
CA GLY A 829 -20.30 -7.65 -20.79
C GLY A 829 -19.86 -8.74 -19.81
N TYR A 830 -18.56 -8.98 -19.67
CA TYR A 830 -18.00 -10.05 -18.85
C TYR A 830 -17.04 -9.47 -17.81
N ALA A 831 -17.14 -9.94 -16.59
CA ALA A 831 -16.18 -9.66 -15.52
C ALA A 831 -15.25 -10.87 -15.40
N LEU A 832 -14.02 -10.71 -15.88
CA LEU A 832 -13.02 -11.78 -15.94
C LEU A 832 -12.13 -11.66 -14.70
N VAL A 833 -12.27 -12.60 -13.77
CA VAL A 833 -11.46 -12.70 -12.55
C VAL A 833 -10.18 -13.48 -12.85
N SER A 834 -9.05 -12.99 -12.35
CA SER A 834 -7.74 -13.63 -12.50
C SER A 834 -7.43 -14.46 -11.24
N GLY A 835 -7.34 -15.78 -11.39
CA GLY A 835 -7.07 -16.69 -10.28
C GLY A 835 -8.26 -16.90 -9.33
N ASP A 836 -7.96 -17.43 -8.14
CA ASP A 836 -8.90 -17.55 -7.03
C ASP A 836 -8.93 -16.25 -6.19
N PRO A 837 -10.04 -15.95 -5.46
CA PRO A 837 -10.06 -14.87 -4.47
C PRO A 837 -9.00 -15.04 -3.37
N ILE A 838 -8.49 -13.93 -2.85
CA ILE A 838 -7.38 -13.87 -1.89
C ILE A 838 -7.87 -13.20 -0.61
N GLY A 839 -7.73 -13.85 0.54
CA GLY A 839 -8.18 -13.29 1.81
C GLY A 839 -8.37 -14.32 2.92
N ALA A 840 -8.88 -13.85 4.06
CA ALA A 840 -9.25 -14.69 5.18
C ALA A 840 -10.24 -15.78 4.74
N ARG A 841 -10.07 -16.98 5.29
CA ARG A 841 -10.83 -18.18 4.89
C ARG A 841 -12.34 -17.98 4.95
N GLU A 842 -12.82 -17.25 5.94
CA GLU A 842 -14.25 -16.98 6.17
C GLU A 842 -14.80 -15.90 5.23
N SER A 843 -13.93 -14.98 4.77
CA SER A 843 -14.29 -13.87 3.90
C SER A 843 -14.23 -14.23 2.40
N VAL A 844 -13.53 -15.30 2.02
CA VAL A 844 -13.46 -15.78 0.61
C VAL A 844 -14.83 -16.12 0.01
N PRO A 845 -15.73 -16.87 0.68
CA PRO A 845 -17.09 -17.07 0.17
C PRO A 845 -17.90 -15.76 0.09
N ARG A 846 -17.71 -14.85 1.06
CA ARG A 846 -18.39 -13.56 1.13
C ARG A 846 -18.01 -12.64 -0.04
N VAL A 847 -16.71 -12.45 -0.30
CA VAL A 847 -16.25 -11.59 -1.42
C VAL A 847 -16.77 -12.12 -2.76
N LEU A 848 -16.83 -13.44 -2.93
CA LEU A 848 -17.39 -14.05 -4.12
C LEU A 848 -18.89 -13.75 -4.25
N ASP A 849 -19.68 -13.91 -3.18
CA ASP A 849 -21.13 -13.62 -3.22
C ASP A 849 -21.42 -12.14 -3.48
N GLU A 850 -20.69 -11.24 -2.84
CA GLU A 850 -20.82 -9.79 -3.03
C GLU A 850 -20.41 -9.37 -4.45
N PHE A 851 -19.35 -9.97 -5.00
CA PHE A 851 -18.93 -9.75 -6.38
C PHE A 851 -19.97 -10.26 -7.39
N LEU A 852 -20.57 -11.42 -7.14
CA LEU A 852 -21.65 -11.95 -7.97
C LEU A 852 -22.88 -11.04 -7.92
N ALA A 853 -23.22 -10.49 -6.75
CA ALA A 853 -24.28 -9.50 -6.61
C ALA A 853 -23.98 -8.23 -7.42
N MET A 854 -22.75 -7.71 -7.36
CA MET A 854 -22.30 -6.57 -8.18
C MET A 854 -22.41 -6.89 -9.68
N CYS A 855 -21.99 -8.09 -10.10
CA CYS A 855 -22.13 -8.54 -11.49
C CYS A 855 -23.60 -8.60 -11.91
N ASP A 856 -24.48 -9.11 -11.05
CA ASP A 856 -25.92 -9.22 -11.33
C ASP A 856 -26.59 -7.83 -11.45
N GLU A 857 -26.22 -6.88 -10.58
CA GLU A 857 -26.66 -5.48 -10.63
C GLU A 857 -26.21 -4.78 -11.92
N ARG A 858 -24.99 -5.04 -12.37
CA ARG A 858 -24.42 -4.45 -13.60
C ARG A 858 -24.78 -5.21 -14.87
N ALA A 859 -25.43 -6.37 -14.73
CA ALA A 859 -25.68 -7.34 -15.78
C ALA A 859 -24.40 -7.79 -16.52
N TRP A 860 -23.35 -8.05 -15.74
CA TRP A 860 -22.10 -8.63 -16.19
C TRP A 860 -22.10 -10.14 -15.98
N ALA A 861 -21.52 -10.88 -16.92
CA ALA A 861 -21.32 -12.32 -16.81
C ALA A 861 -19.95 -12.60 -16.17
N PRO A 862 -19.90 -13.16 -14.94
CA PRO A 862 -18.64 -13.46 -14.28
C PRO A 862 -18.01 -14.73 -14.85
N ALA A 863 -16.68 -14.74 -14.97
CA ALA A 863 -15.88 -15.93 -15.28
C ALA A 863 -14.55 -15.85 -14.53
N LEU A 864 -14.11 -16.96 -13.92
CA LEU A 864 -12.82 -17.05 -13.24
C LEU A 864 -11.83 -17.78 -14.13
N LEU A 865 -10.68 -17.16 -14.36
CA LEU A 865 -9.62 -17.62 -15.26
C LEU A 865 -8.50 -18.24 -14.42
N ALA A 866 -8.02 -19.41 -14.84
CA ALA A 866 -6.96 -20.16 -14.14
C ALA A 866 -7.22 -20.39 -12.64
N ALA A 867 -8.48 -20.54 -12.25
CA ALA A 867 -8.85 -20.94 -10.91
C ALA A 867 -8.37 -22.37 -10.65
N ARG A 868 -8.07 -22.73 -9.40
CA ARG A 868 -7.69 -24.12 -9.09
C ARG A 868 -8.88 -25.05 -9.27
N GLU A 869 -8.64 -26.23 -9.81
CA GLU A 869 -9.64 -27.30 -9.84
C GLU A 869 -10.15 -27.62 -8.42
N ALA A 870 -9.26 -27.55 -7.42
CA ALA A 870 -9.59 -27.75 -6.00
C ALA A 870 -10.57 -26.72 -5.42
N SER A 871 -10.68 -25.52 -6.00
CA SER A 871 -11.63 -24.47 -5.57
C SER A 871 -13.04 -24.69 -6.14
N MET A 872 -13.23 -25.63 -7.07
CA MET A 872 -14.50 -25.83 -7.76
C MET A 872 -15.71 -26.15 -6.88
N PRO A 873 -15.62 -26.86 -5.74
CA PRO A 873 -16.78 -27.04 -4.87
C PRO A 873 -17.43 -25.71 -4.44
N LEU A 874 -16.63 -24.69 -4.14
CA LEU A 874 -17.11 -23.35 -3.83
C LEU A 874 -17.82 -22.71 -5.04
N TYR A 875 -17.23 -22.78 -6.23
CA TYR A 875 -17.80 -22.16 -7.43
C TYR A 875 -19.04 -22.91 -7.93
N ALA A 876 -19.04 -24.24 -7.89
CA ALA A 876 -20.16 -25.08 -8.30
C ALA A 876 -21.42 -24.79 -7.45
N SER A 877 -21.25 -24.55 -6.15
CA SER A 877 -22.35 -24.15 -5.26
C SER A 877 -23.02 -22.83 -5.65
N ARG A 878 -22.33 -21.98 -6.45
CA ARG A 878 -22.81 -20.68 -6.98
C ARG A 878 -23.17 -20.74 -8.48
N GLY A 879 -23.28 -21.95 -9.02
CA GLY A 879 -23.73 -22.20 -10.39
C GLY A 879 -22.65 -22.07 -11.45
N PHE A 880 -21.37 -22.23 -11.09
CA PHE A 880 -20.28 -22.32 -12.06
C PHE A 880 -20.04 -23.77 -12.50
N SER A 881 -19.66 -23.93 -13.76
CA SER A 881 -19.15 -25.15 -14.36
C SER A 881 -17.66 -24.97 -14.69
N ALA A 882 -16.88 -26.03 -14.55
CA ALA A 882 -15.47 -26.03 -14.91
C ALA A 882 -15.28 -26.37 -16.40
N PHE A 883 -14.33 -25.71 -17.04
CA PHE A 883 -13.70 -26.15 -18.28
C PHE A 883 -12.20 -26.25 -18.03
N TYR A 884 -11.61 -27.43 -18.26
CA TYR A 884 -10.17 -27.62 -18.03
C TYR A 884 -9.36 -26.69 -18.94
N LEU A 885 -8.45 -25.94 -18.32
CA LEU A 885 -7.65 -24.93 -19.01
C LEU A 885 -6.22 -25.43 -19.25
N GLY A 886 -5.63 -26.16 -18.30
CA GLY A 886 -4.24 -26.61 -18.33
C GLY A 886 -3.69 -26.92 -16.95
N ASP A 887 -2.40 -27.26 -16.88
CA ASP A 887 -1.71 -27.55 -15.63
C ASP A 887 -0.51 -26.60 -15.43
N GLU A 888 -0.32 -26.16 -14.21
CA GLU A 888 0.82 -25.39 -13.77
C GLU A 888 1.93 -26.32 -13.26
N ALA A 889 3.16 -26.08 -13.71
CA ALA A 889 4.33 -26.86 -13.30
C ALA A 889 5.01 -26.22 -12.08
N VAL A 890 5.05 -26.93 -10.95
CA VAL A 890 5.69 -26.48 -9.70
C VAL A 890 6.83 -27.40 -9.31
N ILE A 891 8.04 -26.86 -9.16
CA ILE A 891 9.21 -27.62 -8.70
C ILE A 891 9.26 -27.60 -7.16
N ASP A 892 9.39 -28.76 -6.51
CA ASP A 892 9.78 -28.82 -5.08
C ASP A 892 11.29 -28.59 -4.96
N CYS A 893 11.67 -27.37 -4.58
CA CYS A 893 13.06 -26.94 -4.51
C CYS A 893 13.87 -27.72 -3.47
N ARG A 894 13.23 -28.27 -2.43
CA ARG A 894 13.93 -29.02 -1.36
C ARG A 894 14.36 -30.40 -1.82
N ARG A 895 13.65 -30.96 -2.81
CA ARG A 895 13.92 -32.28 -3.39
C ARG A 895 14.61 -32.20 -4.75
N PHE A 896 14.72 -31.00 -5.33
CA PHE A 896 15.28 -30.81 -6.66
C PHE A 896 16.75 -31.25 -6.72
N THR A 897 17.04 -32.20 -7.60
CA THR A 897 18.40 -32.66 -7.88
C THR A 897 18.62 -32.87 -9.37
N LEU A 898 19.87 -32.62 -9.81
CA LEU A 898 20.33 -32.92 -11.16
C LEU A 898 20.83 -34.37 -11.31
N GLU A 899 20.88 -35.13 -10.22
CA GLU A 899 21.31 -36.52 -10.21
C GLU A 899 20.20 -37.47 -10.71
N GLY A 900 20.59 -38.66 -11.15
CA GLY A 900 19.66 -39.68 -11.64
C GLY A 900 19.62 -39.86 -13.17
N PRO A 901 19.11 -41.02 -13.64
CA PRO A 901 19.14 -41.41 -15.04
C PRO A 901 18.21 -40.58 -15.94
N GLY A 902 17.04 -40.17 -15.43
CA GLY A 902 16.08 -39.33 -16.15
C GLY A 902 16.54 -37.89 -16.40
N ARG A 903 17.62 -37.45 -15.74
CA ARG A 903 18.12 -36.05 -15.77
C ARG A 903 19.30 -35.82 -16.71
N LYS A 904 19.73 -36.83 -17.48
CA LYS A 904 20.93 -36.75 -18.33
C LYS A 904 20.92 -35.55 -19.29
N GLY A 905 19.77 -35.27 -19.92
CA GLY A 905 19.60 -34.13 -20.83
C GLY A 905 19.70 -32.78 -20.12
N LEU A 906 18.97 -32.60 -19.02
CA LEU A 906 19.01 -31.38 -18.21
C LEU A 906 20.42 -31.11 -17.65
N ARG A 907 21.05 -32.13 -17.08
CA ARG A 907 22.42 -32.05 -16.54
C ARG A 907 23.45 -31.69 -17.61
N ALA A 908 23.30 -32.21 -18.83
CA ALA A 908 24.16 -31.85 -19.95
C ALA A 908 23.98 -30.39 -20.39
N ALA A 909 22.75 -29.87 -20.39
CA ALA A 909 22.47 -28.46 -20.68
C ALA A 909 23.06 -27.53 -19.61
N VAL A 910 22.82 -27.81 -18.33
CA VAL A 910 23.37 -27.05 -17.19
C VAL A 910 24.90 -27.03 -17.25
N ARG A 911 25.55 -28.18 -17.45
CA ARG A 911 27.01 -28.26 -17.55
C ARG A 911 27.57 -27.52 -18.76
N ARG A 912 26.82 -27.45 -19.87
CA ARG A 912 27.25 -26.74 -21.09
C ARG A 912 27.29 -25.24 -20.86
N VAL A 913 26.20 -24.66 -20.34
CA VAL A 913 26.11 -23.23 -20.06
C VAL A 913 27.06 -22.84 -18.92
N GLY A 914 27.17 -23.68 -17.88
CA GLY A 914 28.07 -23.48 -16.74
C GLY A 914 29.57 -23.45 -17.08
N ARG A 915 29.98 -23.77 -18.32
CA ARG A 915 31.37 -23.59 -18.78
C ARG A 915 31.68 -22.14 -19.12
N THR A 916 30.69 -21.37 -19.55
CA THR A 916 30.85 -19.99 -20.01
C THR A 916 30.14 -18.98 -19.14
N HIS A 917 29.11 -19.39 -18.39
CA HIS A 917 28.32 -18.51 -17.53
C HIS A 917 28.26 -19.00 -16.09
N ARG A 918 28.19 -18.06 -15.15
CA ARG A 918 27.98 -18.28 -13.72
C ARG A 918 26.59 -17.83 -13.32
N PHE A 919 25.99 -18.54 -12.36
CA PHE A 919 24.69 -18.20 -11.83
C PHE A 919 24.82 -17.20 -10.67
N ARG A 920 24.01 -16.14 -10.71
CA ARG A 920 23.90 -15.13 -9.65
C ARG A 920 22.45 -14.95 -9.28
N LEU A 921 22.16 -14.95 -7.98
CA LEU A 921 20.83 -14.65 -7.44
C LEU A 921 20.93 -13.43 -6.52
N VAL A 922 20.16 -12.39 -6.84
CA VAL A 922 20.19 -11.09 -6.16
C VAL A 922 18.75 -10.60 -5.96
N ALA A 923 18.49 -9.85 -4.89
CA ALA A 923 17.21 -9.15 -4.75
C ALA A 923 17.13 -8.06 -5.83
N GLU A 924 15.95 -7.83 -6.41
CA GLU A 924 15.82 -6.82 -7.46
C GLU A 924 16.18 -5.42 -6.95
N THR A 925 15.84 -5.11 -5.68
CA THR A 925 16.19 -3.84 -5.01
C THR A 925 17.68 -3.59 -4.94
N ASP A 926 18.50 -4.64 -4.91
CA ASP A 926 19.96 -4.57 -4.76
C ASP A 926 20.67 -4.62 -6.13
N ALA A 927 19.92 -4.71 -7.23
CA ALA A 927 20.49 -4.80 -8.56
C ALA A 927 21.09 -3.44 -9.00
N PRO A 928 22.37 -3.39 -9.40
CA PRO A 928 22.97 -2.16 -9.90
C PRO A 928 22.21 -1.63 -11.13
N PRO A 929 22.07 -0.30 -11.32
CA PRO A 929 21.38 0.26 -12.48
C PRO A 929 21.89 -0.27 -13.83
N ALA A 930 23.21 -0.43 -13.96
CA ALA A 930 23.81 -1.00 -15.17
C ALA A 930 23.36 -2.44 -15.47
N LEU A 931 23.14 -3.27 -14.45
CA LEU A 931 22.59 -4.61 -14.63
C LEU A 931 21.13 -4.54 -15.04
N VAL A 932 20.32 -3.68 -14.38
CA VAL A 932 18.91 -3.47 -14.71
C VAL A 932 18.75 -3.09 -16.19
N ASP A 933 19.54 -2.14 -16.67
CA ASP A 933 19.52 -1.71 -18.08
C ASP A 933 19.86 -2.85 -19.04
N GLN A 934 20.87 -3.68 -18.71
CA GLN A 934 21.23 -4.84 -19.52
C GLN A 934 20.13 -5.91 -19.54
N LEU A 935 19.47 -6.18 -18.43
CA LEU A 935 18.35 -7.13 -18.36
C LEU A 935 17.12 -6.64 -19.14
N ASN A 936 16.84 -5.34 -19.08
CA ASN A 936 15.77 -4.72 -19.87
C ASN A 936 16.10 -4.71 -21.37
N ALA A 937 17.37 -4.52 -21.75
CA ALA A 937 17.82 -4.65 -23.13
C ALA A 937 17.65 -6.09 -23.67
N ILE A 938 17.99 -7.11 -22.88
CA ILE A 938 17.71 -8.52 -23.21
C ILE A 938 16.21 -8.74 -23.39
N SER A 939 15.39 -8.19 -22.48
CA SER A 939 13.93 -8.28 -22.56
C SER A 939 13.39 -7.68 -23.85
N ALA A 940 13.87 -6.50 -24.25
CA ALA A 940 13.49 -5.83 -25.49
C ALA A 940 13.91 -6.62 -26.73
N ARG A 941 15.16 -7.12 -26.78
CA ARG A 941 15.66 -7.96 -27.88
C ARG A 941 14.88 -9.26 -28.00
N TRP A 942 14.59 -9.92 -26.88
CA TRP A 942 13.82 -11.17 -26.83
C TRP A 942 12.37 -10.97 -27.27
N ARG A 943 11.75 -9.86 -26.85
CA ARG A 943 10.35 -9.51 -27.16
C ARG A 943 10.16 -9.12 -28.64
N GLY A 944 11.15 -8.48 -29.25
CA GLY A 944 11.09 -8.03 -30.65
C GLY A 944 9.93 -7.06 -30.89
N LYS A 945 9.13 -7.29 -31.95
CA LYS A 945 7.94 -6.48 -32.29
C LYS A 945 6.63 -7.00 -31.66
N HIS A 946 6.69 -8.01 -30.79
CA HIS A 946 5.49 -8.62 -30.21
C HIS A 946 5.07 -7.91 -28.91
N PRO A 947 3.76 -7.72 -28.65
CA PRO A 947 3.29 -7.14 -27.40
C PRO A 947 3.59 -8.07 -26.21
N GLU A 948 3.71 -7.49 -25.02
CA GLU A 948 3.88 -8.25 -23.78
C GLU A 948 2.60 -9.04 -23.46
N ARG A 949 2.76 -10.30 -23.02
CA ARG A 949 1.65 -11.27 -22.81
C ARG A 949 1.53 -11.58 -21.32
N GLY A 950 0.32 -11.88 -20.85
CA GLY A 950 0.10 -12.46 -19.51
C GLY A 950 -0.91 -11.70 -18.65
N PHE A 951 -2.20 -11.94 -18.86
CA PHE A 951 -3.24 -11.43 -17.95
C PHE A 951 -3.21 -12.18 -16.61
N THR A 952 -2.88 -13.47 -16.63
CA THR A 952 -2.91 -14.34 -15.44
C THR A 952 -1.53 -14.58 -14.81
N MET A 953 -0.45 -14.59 -15.61
CA MET A 953 0.88 -15.08 -15.18
C MET A 953 2.05 -14.16 -15.55
N SER A 954 1.80 -12.85 -15.62
CA SER A 954 2.89 -11.88 -15.73
C SER A 954 2.45 -10.55 -15.14
N LEU A 955 3.36 -9.83 -14.50
CA LEU A 955 3.14 -8.44 -14.11
C LEU A 955 3.26 -7.49 -15.31
N SER A 956 3.87 -7.92 -16.43
CA SER A 956 4.23 -7.08 -17.59
C SER A 956 4.91 -5.78 -17.21
N GLN A 957 5.85 -5.89 -16.27
CA GLN A 957 6.69 -4.78 -15.83
C GLN A 957 8.14 -5.09 -16.21
N ASP A 958 8.86 -4.06 -16.67
CA ASP A 958 10.31 -4.14 -16.81
C ASP A 958 10.97 -4.21 -15.42
N VAL A 959 12.23 -4.66 -15.38
CA VAL A 959 13.03 -4.73 -14.15
C VAL A 959 13.32 -3.30 -13.68
N ARG A 960 13.16 -3.03 -12.38
CA ARG A 960 13.27 -1.66 -11.83
C ARG A 960 14.52 -1.38 -11.01
N GLY A 961 15.13 -2.38 -10.41
CA GLY A 961 16.20 -2.15 -9.44
C GLY A 961 15.65 -1.63 -8.11
N ALA A 962 16.21 -0.53 -7.60
CA ALA A 962 15.93 0.04 -6.28
C ALA A 962 14.46 0.38 -5.99
N GLY A 963 13.61 0.57 -7.02
CA GLY A 963 12.17 0.83 -6.87
C GLY A 963 11.27 -0.41 -6.98
N ALA A 964 11.83 -1.63 -6.95
CA ALA A 964 11.08 -2.88 -7.00
C ALA A 964 10.58 -3.32 -5.61
N ASP A 965 9.66 -4.30 -5.59
CA ASP A 965 9.26 -4.95 -4.34
C ASP A 965 10.46 -5.72 -3.72
N PRO A 966 10.73 -5.59 -2.40
CA PRO A 966 11.86 -6.26 -1.74
C PRO A 966 11.84 -7.79 -1.82
N GLY A 967 10.67 -8.38 -2.03
CA GLY A 967 10.50 -9.81 -2.23
C GLY A 967 10.91 -10.29 -3.62
N PHE A 968 11.16 -9.42 -4.60
CA PHE A 968 11.49 -9.82 -5.96
C PHE A 968 12.94 -10.29 -6.08
N LEU A 969 13.14 -11.38 -6.82
CA LEU A 969 14.46 -11.95 -7.06
C LEU A 969 14.82 -11.95 -8.54
N LEU A 970 16.04 -11.53 -8.84
CA LEU A 970 16.67 -11.68 -10.14
C LEU A 970 17.66 -12.85 -10.10
N CYS A 971 17.44 -13.80 -11.01
CA CYS A 971 18.30 -14.97 -11.19
C CYS A 971 18.98 -14.83 -12.55
N VAL A 972 20.26 -14.47 -12.56
CA VAL A 972 21.00 -14.03 -13.75
C VAL A 972 22.10 -15.05 -14.09
N ALA A 973 22.30 -15.31 -15.37
CA ALA A 973 23.45 -16.03 -15.89
C ALA A 973 24.44 -15.03 -16.50
N GLU A 974 25.59 -14.83 -15.86
CA GLU A 974 26.62 -13.84 -16.25
C GLU A 974 27.83 -14.56 -16.90
N ASP A 975 28.39 -14.00 -17.97
CA ASP A 975 29.64 -14.49 -18.59
C ASP A 975 30.88 -14.13 -17.73
N ALA A 976 32.09 -14.47 -18.22
CA ALA A 976 33.34 -14.18 -17.52
C ALA A 976 33.62 -12.68 -17.34
N GLU A 977 33.04 -11.84 -18.21
CA GLU A 977 33.15 -10.39 -18.18
C GLU A 977 32.02 -9.72 -17.38
N GLY A 978 31.11 -10.52 -16.79
CA GLY A 978 29.99 -10.04 -15.99
C GLY A 978 28.77 -9.59 -16.80
N ARG A 979 28.70 -9.91 -18.10
CA ARG A 979 27.55 -9.57 -18.95
C ARG A 979 26.46 -10.65 -18.85
N PRO A 980 25.18 -10.28 -18.71
CA PRO A 980 24.09 -11.24 -18.61
C PRO A 980 23.81 -11.88 -19.97
N GLY A 981 23.76 -13.23 -20.01
CA GLY A 981 23.27 -14.01 -21.15
C GLY A 981 21.78 -14.37 -21.04
N GLY A 982 21.18 -14.19 -19.87
CA GLY A 982 19.76 -14.41 -19.62
C GLY A 982 19.41 -14.28 -18.15
N PHE A 983 18.12 -14.15 -17.85
CA PHE A 983 17.64 -14.02 -16.48
C PHE A 983 16.21 -14.55 -16.27
N LEU A 984 15.92 -14.87 -15.00
CA LEU A 984 14.58 -15.05 -14.47
C LEU A 984 14.27 -13.95 -13.47
N ARG A 985 13.05 -13.45 -13.48
CA ARG A 985 12.49 -12.61 -12.42
C ARG A 985 11.44 -13.41 -11.66
N LEU A 986 11.57 -13.48 -10.35
CA LEU A 986 10.67 -14.23 -9.48
C LEU A 986 9.90 -13.30 -8.56
N VAL A 987 8.63 -13.61 -8.34
CA VAL A 987 7.77 -12.94 -7.37
C VAL A 987 7.33 -13.94 -6.29
N PRO A 988 7.10 -13.50 -5.05
CA PRO A 988 6.84 -14.41 -3.93
C PRO A 988 5.42 -15.01 -3.98
N ALA A 989 5.30 -16.22 -3.41
CA ALA A 989 4.03 -16.89 -3.12
C ALA A 989 3.96 -17.20 -1.61
N TYR A 990 3.12 -16.45 -0.90
CA TYR A 990 3.10 -16.36 0.56
C TYR A 990 2.21 -17.41 1.20
N GLY A 991 2.76 -18.46 1.80
CA GLY A 991 1.93 -19.49 2.44
C GLY A 991 2.69 -20.47 3.34
N PRO A 992 2.01 -21.50 3.87
CA PRO A 992 2.59 -22.49 4.80
C PRO A 992 3.83 -23.19 4.23
N SER A 993 3.92 -23.28 2.91
CA SER A 993 5.10 -23.68 2.15
C SER A 993 5.54 -22.51 1.26
N PHE A 994 6.23 -21.53 1.86
CA PHE A 994 6.74 -20.34 1.17
C PHE A 994 7.48 -20.71 -0.13
N GLY A 995 7.18 -20.00 -1.21
CA GLY A 995 7.68 -20.28 -2.54
C GLY A 995 7.83 -19.03 -3.40
N TYR A 996 8.29 -19.24 -4.62
CA TYR A 996 8.39 -18.21 -5.65
C TYR A 996 7.64 -18.66 -6.90
N THR A 997 7.14 -17.71 -7.68
CA THR A 997 6.59 -17.94 -9.01
C THR A 997 7.36 -17.13 -10.03
N LEU A 998 7.49 -17.67 -11.24
CA LEU A 998 8.21 -17.06 -12.34
C LEU A 998 7.36 -15.95 -12.99
N ASP A 999 7.86 -14.71 -12.98
CA ASP A 999 7.23 -13.57 -13.67
C ASP A 999 7.83 -13.38 -15.07
N LEU A 1000 9.16 -13.22 -15.14
CA LEU A 1000 9.88 -13.07 -16.42
C LEU A 1000 10.87 -14.21 -16.62
N MET A 1001 10.92 -14.70 -17.86
CA MET A 1001 11.89 -15.67 -18.32
C MET A 1001 12.42 -15.19 -19.67
N ARG A 1002 13.67 -14.72 -19.69
CA ARG A 1002 14.28 -14.08 -20.87
C ARG A 1002 15.72 -14.56 -21.02
N HIS A 1003 16.15 -14.74 -22.27
CA HIS A 1003 17.53 -15.02 -22.60
C HIS A 1003 17.93 -14.18 -23.81
N ASP A 1004 19.21 -13.87 -23.92
CA ASP A 1004 19.73 -13.22 -25.10
C ASP A 1004 19.63 -14.20 -26.30
N PRO A 1005 19.16 -13.77 -27.49
CA PRO A 1005 19.10 -14.64 -28.67
C PRO A 1005 20.45 -15.28 -29.04
N ASP A 1006 21.57 -14.64 -28.67
CA ASP A 1006 22.92 -15.14 -28.92
C ASP A 1006 23.45 -16.06 -27.79
N ALA A 1007 22.63 -16.34 -26.77
CA ALA A 1007 23.02 -17.16 -25.64
C ALA A 1007 23.20 -18.65 -25.99
N PRO A 1008 24.10 -19.39 -25.30
CA PRO A 1008 24.29 -20.82 -25.54
C PRO A 1008 23.01 -21.65 -25.37
N ASN A 1009 22.82 -22.63 -26.25
CA ASN A 1009 21.71 -23.59 -26.18
C ASN A 1009 21.67 -24.30 -24.81
N GLY A 1010 20.56 -24.10 -24.09
CA GLY A 1010 20.36 -24.60 -22.73
C GLY A 1010 20.30 -23.51 -21.65
N MET A 1011 20.35 -22.23 -22.02
CA MET A 1011 20.34 -21.08 -21.08
C MET A 1011 19.14 -21.12 -20.13
N THR A 1012 17.94 -21.33 -20.66
CA THR A 1012 16.71 -21.41 -19.85
C THR A 1012 16.74 -22.61 -18.89
N GLU A 1013 17.21 -23.77 -19.34
CA GLU A 1013 17.41 -24.93 -18.48
C GLU A 1013 18.43 -24.68 -17.36
N PHE A 1014 19.53 -23.98 -17.67
CA PHE A 1014 20.55 -23.59 -16.71
C PHE A 1014 19.98 -22.65 -15.64
N LEU A 1015 19.25 -21.62 -16.05
CA LEU A 1015 18.65 -20.65 -15.15
C LEU A 1015 17.63 -21.29 -14.21
N ILE A 1016 16.69 -22.09 -14.72
CA ILE A 1016 15.64 -22.71 -13.90
C ILE A 1016 16.23 -23.73 -12.93
N ALA A 1017 17.14 -24.60 -13.40
CA ALA A 1017 17.76 -25.60 -12.54
C ALA A 1017 18.64 -24.97 -11.45
N SER A 1018 19.44 -23.96 -11.80
CA SER A 1018 20.30 -23.26 -10.83
C SER A 1018 19.47 -22.48 -9.82
N THR A 1019 18.35 -21.90 -10.25
CA THR A 1019 17.40 -21.21 -9.38
C THR A 1019 16.73 -22.18 -8.40
N ALA A 1020 16.19 -23.31 -8.88
CA ALA A 1020 15.56 -24.30 -8.02
C ALA A 1020 16.53 -24.84 -6.95
N ALA A 1021 17.79 -25.10 -7.33
CA ALA A 1021 18.83 -25.52 -6.39
C ALA A 1021 19.20 -24.41 -5.39
N ALA A 1022 19.37 -23.16 -5.83
CA ALA A 1022 19.71 -22.04 -4.97
C ALA A 1022 18.59 -21.69 -3.98
N LEU A 1023 17.33 -21.75 -4.42
CA LEU A 1023 16.16 -21.56 -3.58
C LEU A 1023 16.03 -22.69 -2.55
N GLY A 1024 16.22 -23.95 -2.97
CA GLY A 1024 16.24 -25.10 -2.07
C GLY A 1024 17.29 -24.99 -0.97
N ALA A 1025 18.50 -24.55 -1.31
CA ALA A 1025 19.58 -24.30 -0.35
C ALA A 1025 19.25 -23.17 0.65
N ARG A 1026 18.33 -22.26 0.30
CA ARG A 1026 17.81 -21.20 1.17
C ARG A 1026 16.55 -21.60 1.95
N GLY A 1027 16.10 -22.85 1.85
CA GLY A 1027 14.92 -23.36 2.56
C GLY A 1027 13.58 -23.04 1.92
N VAL A 1028 13.57 -22.51 0.70
CA VAL A 1028 12.34 -22.25 -0.07
C VAL A 1028 11.76 -23.57 -0.55
N ALA A 1029 10.44 -23.75 -0.42
CA ALA A 1029 9.79 -25.03 -0.71
C ALA A 1029 9.42 -25.20 -2.19
N ARG A 1030 8.95 -24.13 -2.85
CA ARG A 1030 8.28 -24.22 -4.16
C ARG A 1030 8.80 -23.18 -5.15
N LEU A 1031 8.97 -23.58 -6.40
CA LEU A 1031 9.19 -22.68 -7.54
C LEU A 1031 8.16 -23.00 -8.62
N SER A 1032 7.16 -22.14 -8.80
CA SER A 1032 6.26 -22.23 -9.94
C SER A 1032 6.92 -21.69 -11.20
N MET A 1033 6.75 -22.43 -12.30
CA MET A 1033 7.25 -22.08 -13.61
C MET A 1033 6.16 -21.37 -14.43
N ASN A 1034 5.67 -22.01 -15.49
CA ASN A 1034 4.65 -21.47 -16.39
C ASN A 1034 3.51 -22.48 -16.57
N PHE A 1035 2.35 -21.95 -16.96
CA PHE A 1035 1.17 -22.72 -17.29
C PHE A 1035 1.28 -23.45 -18.63
N ALA A 1036 1.08 -24.77 -18.63
CA ALA A 1036 0.93 -25.56 -19.84
C ALA A 1036 -0.56 -25.71 -20.17
N MET A 1037 -1.07 -24.87 -21.09
CA MET A 1037 -2.45 -24.99 -21.58
C MET A 1037 -2.70 -26.41 -22.09
N TRP A 1038 -3.80 -27.02 -21.67
CA TRP A 1038 -4.24 -28.34 -22.14
C TRP A 1038 -3.27 -29.52 -21.94
N GLY A 1039 -2.34 -29.46 -20.98
CA GLY A 1039 -1.34 -30.51 -20.69
C GLY A 1039 -1.89 -31.95 -20.63
N ARG A 1040 -2.98 -32.18 -19.87
CA ARG A 1040 -3.69 -33.47 -19.75
C ARG A 1040 -4.23 -34.05 -21.06
N LEU A 1041 -4.44 -33.25 -22.12
CA LEU A 1041 -4.85 -33.78 -23.43
C LEU A 1041 -3.69 -34.47 -24.18
N PHE A 1042 -2.45 -34.27 -23.71
CA PHE A 1042 -1.21 -34.80 -24.28
C PHE A 1042 -0.49 -35.80 -23.36
N ALA A 1043 -1.00 -36.06 -22.15
CA ALA A 1043 -0.50 -37.12 -21.28
C ALA A 1043 -0.91 -38.51 -21.82
N ASP A 1044 0.02 -39.47 -21.80
CA ASP A 1044 -0.13 -40.79 -22.45
C ASP A 1044 -0.90 -41.81 -21.58
N ASP A 1045 -1.40 -41.41 -20.41
CA ASP A 1045 -1.85 -42.29 -19.31
C ASP A 1045 -3.35 -42.22 -18.95
N VAL A 1046 -4.18 -41.44 -19.68
CA VAL A 1046 -5.63 -41.32 -19.39
C VAL A 1046 -6.51 -41.77 -20.58
N PRO A 1047 -7.48 -42.69 -20.39
CA PRO A 1047 -8.42 -43.07 -21.44
C PRO A 1047 -9.40 -41.94 -21.78
N PHE A 1048 -9.36 -41.42 -23.01
CA PHE A 1048 -10.19 -40.31 -23.46
C PHE A 1048 -11.58 -40.74 -23.97
N THR A 1049 -12.62 -39.98 -23.59
CA THR A 1049 -13.97 -40.07 -24.17
C THR A 1049 -14.00 -39.63 -25.65
N PRO A 1050 -15.04 -39.98 -26.45
CA PRO A 1050 -15.15 -39.55 -27.84
C PRO A 1050 -15.12 -38.02 -28.04
N ALA A 1051 -15.73 -37.26 -27.12
CA ALA A 1051 -15.70 -35.80 -27.13
C ALA A 1051 -14.30 -35.24 -26.86
N GLN A 1052 -13.53 -35.88 -25.97
CA GLN A 1052 -12.14 -35.49 -25.69
C GLN A 1052 -11.18 -35.86 -26.84
N ARG A 1053 -11.45 -36.92 -27.61
CA ARG A 1053 -10.71 -37.22 -28.85
C ARG A 1053 -10.93 -36.16 -29.94
N ALA A 1054 -12.17 -35.69 -30.10
CA ALA A 1054 -12.48 -34.58 -31.00
C ALA A 1054 -11.82 -33.26 -30.53
N ALA A 1055 -11.82 -33.00 -29.22
CA ALA A 1055 -11.11 -31.86 -28.64
C ALA A 1055 -9.59 -31.94 -28.84
N ARG A 1056 -8.98 -33.12 -28.65
CA ARG A 1056 -7.55 -33.37 -28.92
C ARG A 1056 -7.18 -33.14 -30.39
N TRP A 1057 -8.03 -33.55 -31.33
CA TRP A 1057 -7.84 -33.25 -32.76
C TRP A 1057 -7.93 -31.75 -33.05
N ALA A 1058 -8.94 -31.06 -32.51
CA ALA A 1058 -9.14 -29.62 -32.69
C ALA A 1058 -7.97 -28.80 -32.10
N VAL A 1059 -7.47 -29.18 -30.91
CA VAL A 1059 -6.30 -28.56 -30.28
C VAL A 1059 -5.01 -28.92 -31.04
N GLY A 1060 -4.89 -30.14 -31.57
CA GLY A 1060 -3.79 -30.56 -32.43
C GLY A 1060 -3.67 -29.74 -33.72
N ALA A 1061 -4.81 -29.35 -34.31
CA ALA A 1061 -4.84 -28.45 -35.47
C ALA A 1061 -4.36 -27.02 -35.15
N LEU A 1062 -4.45 -26.60 -33.88
CA LEU A 1062 -4.00 -25.30 -33.38
C LEU A 1062 -2.53 -25.32 -32.89
N ASN A 1063 -1.89 -26.49 -32.79
CA ASN A 1063 -0.51 -26.66 -32.31
C ASN A 1063 0.55 -25.82 -33.06
N PRO A 1064 0.46 -25.57 -34.40
CA PRO A 1064 1.40 -24.67 -35.09
C PRO A 1064 1.32 -23.21 -34.61
N PHE A 1065 0.16 -22.78 -34.11
CA PHE A 1065 -0.09 -21.41 -33.68
C PHE A 1065 0.25 -21.17 -32.20
N PHE A 1066 0.25 -22.22 -31.37
CA PHE A 1066 0.35 -22.10 -29.91
C PHE A 1066 1.49 -22.91 -29.25
N GLN A 1067 2.24 -23.76 -29.97
CA GLN A 1067 3.40 -24.52 -29.46
C GLN A 1067 3.14 -25.25 -28.10
N ILE A 1068 1.95 -25.82 -27.95
CA ILE A 1068 1.43 -26.31 -26.66
C ILE A 1068 2.22 -27.52 -26.15
N LYS A 1069 2.52 -28.48 -27.04
CA LYS A 1069 3.22 -29.72 -26.69
C LYS A 1069 4.66 -29.46 -26.22
N SER A 1070 5.37 -28.53 -26.86
CA SER A 1070 6.77 -28.23 -26.53
C SER A 1070 6.96 -27.62 -25.14
N LEU A 1071 5.99 -26.86 -24.64
CA LEU A 1071 6.07 -26.26 -23.30
C LEU A 1071 5.87 -27.29 -22.19
N HIS A 1072 4.91 -28.20 -22.35
CA HIS A 1072 4.71 -29.32 -21.42
C HIS A 1072 5.94 -30.22 -21.37
N ASP A 1073 6.45 -30.64 -22.55
CA ASP A 1073 7.66 -31.48 -22.65
C ASP A 1073 8.90 -30.78 -22.10
N PHE A 1074 8.97 -29.44 -22.20
CA PHE A 1074 10.03 -28.64 -21.60
C PHE A 1074 9.94 -28.64 -20.07
N ASN A 1075 8.76 -28.36 -19.49
CA ASN A 1075 8.56 -28.31 -18.04
C ASN A 1075 8.77 -29.69 -17.39
N ALA A 1076 8.37 -30.77 -18.07
CA ALA A 1076 8.56 -32.15 -17.60
C ALA A 1076 10.04 -32.50 -17.33
N LYS A 1077 10.99 -31.82 -17.99
CA LYS A 1077 12.45 -31.98 -17.75
C LYS A 1077 12.86 -31.71 -16.31
N PHE A 1078 12.05 -30.99 -15.53
CA PHE A 1078 12.31 -30.60 -14.14
C PHE A 1078 11.57 -31.45 -13.11
N ASP A 1079 10.78 -32.47 -13.51
CA ASP A 1079 9.92 -33.29 -12.64
C ASP A 1079 9.03 -32.44 -11.73
N PRO A 1080 8.24 -31.53 -12.31
CA PRO A 1080 7.36 -30.69 -11.53
C PRO A 1080 6.16 -31.50 -11.03
N GLU A 1081 5.59 -31.04 -9.93
CA GLU A 1081 4.20 -31.33 -9.59
C GLU A 1081 3.28 -30.54 -10.52
N TRP A 1082 2.23 -31.19 -11.03
CA TRP A 1082 1.27 -30.58 -11.95
C TRP A 1082 -0.01 -30.17 -11.23
N LEU A 1083 -0.24 -28.86 -11.10
CA LEU A 1083 -1.43 -28.29 -10.47
C LEU A 1083 -2.49 -27.93 -11.53
N PRO A 1084 -3.67 -28.57 -11.53
CA PRO A 1084 -4.70 -28.31 -12.52
C PRO A 1084 -5.39 -26.96 -12.32
N ARG A 1085 -5.51 -26.19 -13.41
CA ARG A 1085 -6.29 -24.96 -13.46
C ARG A 1085 -7.47 -25.08 -14.43
N VAL A 1086 -8.55 -24.40 -14.08
CA VAL A 1086 -9.82 -24.42 -14.80
C VAL A 1086 -10.30 -23.01 -15.12
N LEU A 1087 -11.08 -22.93 -16.19
CA LEU A 1087 -11.94 -21.82 -16.52
C LEU A 1087 -13.31 -22.07 -15.90
N ALA A 1088 -13.72 -21.28 -14.92
CA ALA A 1088 -15.05 -21.38 -14.30
C ALA A 1088 -16.04 -20.42 -14.98
N TYR A 1089 -17.19 -20.93 -15.44
CA TYR A 1089 -18.23 -20.15 -16.14
C TYR A 1089 -19.65 -20.57 -15.72
N ARG A 1090 -20.65 -19.67 -15.79
CA ARG A 1090 -22.03 -19.99 -15.33
C ARG A 1090 -22.95 -20.63 -16.39
N HIS A 1091 -22.79 -20.28 -17.67
CA HIS A 1091 -23.64 -20.82 -18.74
C HIS A 1091 -22.83 -21.40 -19.91
N ARG A 1092 -23.23 -22.57 -20.41
CA ARG A 1092 -22.54 -23.24 -21.55
C ARG A 1092 -22.48 -22.38 -22.81
N ALA A 1093 -23.49 -21.55 -23.06
CA ALA A 1093 -23.51 -20.63 -24.20
C ALA A 1093 -22.46 -19.50 -24.10
N ASP A 1094 -21.94 -19.23 -22.90
CA ASP A 1094 -20.92 -18.21 -22.67
C ASP A 1094 -19.51 -18.73 -22.91
N LEU A 1095 -19.28 -20.05 -22.90
CA LEU A 1095 -17.94 -20.62 -23.00
C LEU A 1095 -17.14 -20.15 -24.24
N PRO A 1096 -17.70 -20.15 -25.48
CA PRO A 1096 -16.95 -19.65 -26.65
C PRO A 1096 -16.63 -18.15 -26.55
N ARG A 1097 -17.55 -17.39 -25.93
CA ARG A 1097 -17.46 -15.95 -25.75
C ARG A 1097 -16.45 -15.58 -24.67
N VAL A 1098 -16.38 -16.34 -23.60
CA VAL A 1098 -15.39 -16.20 -22.52
C VAL A 1098 -14.02 -16.61 -23.03
N GLY A 1099 -13.92 -17.73 -23.76
CA GLY A 1099 -12.66 -18.19 -24.36
C GLY A 1099 -12.05 -17.17 -25.31
N LEU A 1100 -12.84 -16.57 -26.21
CA LEU A 1100 -12.35 -15.51 -27.12
C LEU A 1100 -11.85 -14.27 -26.35
N ARG A 1101 -12.53 -13.89 -25.27
CA ARG A 1101 -12.14 -12.74 -24.44
C ARG A 1101 -10.90 -13.03 -23.60
N TYR A 1102 -10.79 -14.24 -23.06
CA TYR A 1102 -9.59 -14.72 -22.38
C TYR A 1102 -8.38 -14.71 -23.31
N ALA A 1103 -8.55 -15.23 -24.53
CA ALA A 1103 -7.48 -15.20 -25.53
C ALA A 1103 -7.08 -13.77 -25.92
N GLY A 1104 -8.03 -12.84 -25.94
CA GLY A 1104 -7.75 -11.42 -26.13
C GLY A 1104 -6.99 -10.78 -24.94
N ALA A 1105 -7.40 -11.08 -23.71
CA ALA A 1105 -6.78 -10.57 -22.49
C ALA A 1105 -5.35 -11.08 -22.29
N GLU A 1106 -5.10 -12.37 -22.60
CA GLU A 1106 -3.76 -12.97 -22.58
C GLU A 1106 -2.86 -12.53 -23.76
N GLY A 1107 -3.40 -11.75 -24.71
CA GLY A 1107 -2.63 -11.24 -25.85
C GLY A 1107 -2.44 -12.23 -27.01
N PHE A 1108 -3.19 -13.34 -27.03
CA PHE A 1108 -3.10 -14.36 -28.09
C PHE A 1108 -3.74 -13.96 -29.42
N LEU A 1109 -4.60 -12.93 -29.44
CA LEU A 1109 -5.36 -12.51 -30.63
C LEU A 1109 -4.82 -11.24 -31.30
N ALA A 1110 -3.57 -10.84 -31.02
CA ALA A 1110 -2.96 -9.66 -31.63
C ALA A 1110 -2.70 -9.86 -33.14
N LEU A 1111 -3.37 -9.08 -34.00
CA LEU A 1111 -3.16 -9.09 -35.46
C LEU A 1111 -1.98 -8.19 -35.86
N PRO A 1112 -1.09 -8.60 -36.78
CA PRO A 1112 0.00 -7.77 -37.28
C PRO A 1112 -0.54 -6.52 -38.00
N GLY A 1113 -0.03 -5.33 -37.66
CA GLY A 1113 -0.35 -4.06 -38.34
C GLY A 1113 -1.55 -3.27 -37.79
N LEU A 1114 -2.39 -3.86 -36.93
CA LEU A 1114 -3.52 -3.19 -36.24
C LEU A 1114 -3.28 -3.06 -34.72
N GLY A 1115 -2.02 -3.07 -34.29
CA GLY A 1115 -1.59 -3.17 -32.89
C GLY A 1115 -2.19 -2.12 -31.93
N GLU A 1116 -2.28 -2.49 -30.65
CA GLU A 1116 -2.87 -1.80 -29.47
C GLU A 1116 -4.30 -1.26 -29.58
N LEU A 1117 -4.80 -0.95 -30.77
CA LEU A 1117 -6.12 -0.37 -31.01
C LEU A 1117 -7.27 -1.38 -30.85
N LEU A 1118 -6.98 -2.67 -31.02
CA LEU A 1118 -7.95 -3.78 -30.97
C LEU A 1118 -7.90 -4.62 -29.68
N VAL A 1119 -6.83 -4.49 -28.88
CA VAL A 1119 -6.74 -5.11 -27.55
C VAL A 1119 -7.57 -4.25 -26.61
N PRO A 1120 -8.65 -4.76 -25.98
CA PRO A 1120 -9.39 -3.98 -25.01
C PRO A 1120 -8.43 -3.58 -23.89
N LYS A 1121 -8.02 -2.30 -23.84
CA LYS A 1121 -7.29 -1.79 -22.67
C LYS A 1121 -8.15 -2.12 -21.45
N ALA A 1122 -7.53 -2.84 -20.52
CA ALA A 1122 -8.23 -3.35 -19.36
C ALA A 1122 -8.93 -2.19 -18.64
N VAL A 1123 -10.13 -2.47 -18.16
CA VAL A 1123 -11.02 -1.45 -17.63
C VAL A 1123 -10.79 -1.35 -16.13
N GLY A 1124 -9.75 -0.61 -15.72
CA GLY A 1124 -9.49 -0.19 -14.33
C GLY A 1124 -8.02 -0.29 -13.94
N GLY A 1125 -7.60 0.62 -13.04
CA GLY A 1125 -6.24 0.73 -12.49
C GLY A 1125 -5.66 2.14 -12.63
N VAL A 1126 -5.25 2.76 -11.51
CA VAL A 1126 -4.07 3.67 -11.53
C VAL A 1126 -2.89 2.76 -11.88
N PRO A 1127 -1.88 3.21 -12.63
CA PRO A 1127 -0.60 2.51 -12.67
C PRO A 1127 -0.22 2.13 -11.23
N ALA A 1128 0.26 0.91 -10.97
CA ALA A 1128 0.75 0.58 -9.62
C ALA A 1128 1.67 1.73 -9.14
N PRO A 1129 1.69 2.13 -7.85
CA PRO A 1129 2.46 3.29 -7.37
C PRO A 1129 3.96 3.23 -7.74
N SER A 1130 4.43 2.04 -8.10
CA SER A 1130 5.78 1.76 -8.55
C SER A 1130 5.98 1.92 -10.09
N ALA A 1131 4.94 2.17 -10.89
CA ALA A 1131 5.01 2.37 -12.34
C ALA A 1131 5.73 3.67 -12.71
N PRO A 1132 6.75 3.63 -13.61
CA PRO A 1132 7.34 4.86 -14.10
C PRO A 1132 6.27 5.68 -14.82
N GLU A 1133 6.27 7.00 -14.62
CA GLU A 1133 5.50 7.93 -15.44
C GLU A 1133 5.78 7.58 -16.90
N ARG A 1134 4.75 7.10 -17.62
CA ARG A 1134 4.86 6.97 -19.07
C ARG A 1134 5.02 8.39 -19.58
N ARG A 1135 6.28 8.78 -19.89
CA ARG A 1135 6.55 9.95 -20.72
C ARG A 1135 5.61 9.85 -21.92
N SER A 1136 4.70 10.81 -22.04
CA SER A 1136 3.86 10.92 -23.22
C SER A 1136 4.80 11.06 -24.41
N ALA A 1137 4.92 10.01 -25.21
CA ALA A 1137 5.47 10.15 -26.55
C ALA A 1137 4.48 11.05 -27.30
N ALA A 1138 4.95 12.24 -27.67
CA ALA A 1138 4.26 13.15 -28.57
C ALA A 1138 4.02 12.48 -29.93
#